data_AF-A0A1S3IP56-F1
#
_entry.id   AF-A0A1S3IP56-F1
#
_cell.length_a   1.000
_cell.length_b   1.000
_cell.length_c   1.000
_cell.angle_alpha   90.00
_cell.angle_beta   90.00
_cell.angle_gamma   90.00
#
_symmetry.space_group_name_H-M   'P 1'
#
loop_
_entity.id
_entity.type
_entity.pdbx_description
1 polymer ?
#
loop_
_entity_poly.entity_id
_entity_poly.type
_entity_poly.pdbx_seq_one_letter_code
_entity_poly.pdbx_strand_id
1 'polypeptide(L)'
;MKCSVYMLMVTECIFVLLLCSSLIHSCGLTTHTEIAHRALEYFNGKTKRGDYKTMMVKHQDAFQAGNPYPDTFFDSLCFKGRYHDISEDTHWAPFLNVTINYIRQKYPYPWDQDTEKLIVFMLGFVSHQIADITWHSLGIDQGFLETMGKIDFHGSYGDAHNVGDFGGDILNLFEIKLQYIHSLENWYVPTFDLQNIYKIYYGDGRMTADTILECSVLMFLARAGEKLAVSKLFPTYAEKSPFMLSMLNDFFLGGIDDMAAWTDNLWHTTLYMLENGTESCQIPKNPLYINCGNTSKSFLDKRKVKNGFFSKPLMHGLSPKDVLVRKSKRGAYLTLGMELKKRLRLATRKISDSTIRAQPKQVQPKAVYRVNSTYARLGWSLLNGDVNHDGYEDLIMGSPGYSVEGNYQAGRVYIVLGGPNGLPKKDLDLNKEANITIECPALCGRHSRFGSALAVVDLNADGINDLAVSAPSDLTDSLKYSGSVHVYYGPLKVGIVLQDPSANYSCQETYCNFGWTLSGGDVNSDGFADLVIGSPFAPGGGEQRGKVTVILAKKGKIDSGKFDWVQNGEQDYSWFGYSVAVKKTSLAGNWLMIGAPTFRKCALANCSFNAKDKQSVGKLYIYVLPTYKLTYSFIGSEEHAKLGSSFSVGAPFEKYTDMLAIGIPDIDVQGSVVGYSVPFHQAGGVLVYNVSNLLRDYKRLVTSFSGDRRFDRFGVTVKFADLNGDGLDDFLLSAPLRTDDITEELEGAEQGTVYVYLDNFPIGNTTMNDCKDSRVIPCPGEKAYGQLIFGEDQARFGKDLAVVAVTAQKREIAVSAIHSSSTARLGGAVAIYTLQ
;
A
#
# COMPACT_ATOMS: atom_id res chain seq x y z
N MET A 1 -35.00 0.37 31.29
CA MET A 1 -34.20 -0.76 30.77
C MET A 1 -33.05 -0.37 29.83
N LYS A 2 -32.87 0.89 29.39
CA LYS A 2 -31.81 1.29 28.43
C LYS A 2 -30.49 1.81 29.04
N CYS A 3 -30.42 2.12 30.34
CA CYS A 3 -29.14 2.52 30.99
C CYS A 3 -28.27 1.34 31.47
N SER A 4 -28.80 0.11 31.51
CA SER A 4 -28.07 -1.03 32.08
C SER A 4 -27.04 -1.65 31.12
N VAL A 5 -27.17 -1.41 29.82
CA VAL A 5 -26.23 -1.95 28.80
C VAL A 5 -24.94 -1.12 28.74
N TYR A 6 -25.04 0.21 28.88
CA TYR A 6 -23.87 1.09 28.93
C TYR A 6 -23.01 0.87 30.19
N MET A 7 -23.63 0.60 31.35
CA MET A 7 -22.88 0.36 32.59
C MET A 7 -22.23 -1.03 32.67
N LEU A 8 -22.79 -2.04 32.00
CA LEU A 8 -22.18 -3.37 31.87
C LEU A 8 -20.99 -3.36 30.89
N MET A 9 -21.05 -2.57 29.82
CA MET A 9 -19.88 -2.34 28.96
C MET A 9 -18.77 -1.59 29.68
N VAL A 10 -19.08 -0.59 30.52
CA VAL A 10 -18.05 0.18 31.26
C VAL A 10 -17.39 -0.66 32.37
N THR A 11 -18.10 -1.61 32.99
CA THR A 11 -17.55 -2.45 34.07
C THR A 11 -16.70 -3.62 33.56
N GLU A 12 -17.01 -4.19 32.39
CA GLU A 12 -16.07 -5.09 31.69
C GLU A 12 -14.91 -4.32 31.02
N CYS A 13 -15.13 -3.06 30.59
CA CYS A 13 -14.07 -2.20 30.06
C CYS A 13 -12.99 -1.85 31.09
N ILE A 14 -13.34 -1.60 32.36
CA ILE A 14 -12.35 -1.22 33.39
C ILE A 14 -11.45 -2.42 33.76
N PHE A 15 -11.97 -3.65 33.75
CA PHE A 15 -11.16 -4.83 34.04
C PHE A 15 -10.20 -5.20 32.89
N VAL A 16 -10.55 -4.86 31.64
CA VAL A 16 -9.69 -5.12 30.46
C VAL A 16 -8.72 -3.96 30.17
N LEU A 17 -9.06 -2.71 30.51
CA LEU A 17 -8.17 -1.54 30.42
C LEU A 17 -6.92 -1.69 31.32
N LEU A 18 -7.04 -2.40 32.45
CA LEU A 18 -5.92 -2.72 33.33
C LEU A 18 -5.11 -3.96 32.89
N LEU A 19 -5.58 -4.71 31.89
CA LEU A 19 -4.94 -5.96 31.41
C LEU A 19 -4.09 -5.79 30.13
N CYS A 20 -4.11 -4.61 29.49
CA CYS A 20 -3.44 -4.36 28.20
C CYS A 20 -2.31 -3.31 28.24
N SER A 21 -1.84 -2.88 29.42
CA SER A 21 -0.80 -1.84 29.54
C SER A 21 0.64 -2.34 29.45
N SER A 22 0.86 -3.64 29.17
CA SER A 22 2.19 -4.20 28.85
C SER A 22 2.18 -4.83 27.46
N LEU A 23 2.78 -4.09 26.52
CA LEU A 23 2.85 -4.26 25.07
C LEU A 23 3.25 -5.67 24.59
N ILE A 24 2.48 -6.20 23.65
CA ILE A 24 2.72 -7.44 22.88
C ILE A 24 3.90 -7.20 21.91
N HIS A 25 4.93 -8.07 21.91
CA HIS A 25 6.18 -7.91 21.12
C HIS A 25 6.58 -9.22 20.41
N SER A 26 5.62 -10.05 20.00
CA SER A 26 5.90 -11.00 18.93
C SER A 26 5.88 -10.23 17.61
N CYS A 27 6.97 -10.23 16.86
CA CYS A 27 7.05 -9.49 15.61
C CYS A 27 6.30 -10.23 14.49
N GLY A 28 5.45 -9.51 13.77
CA GLY A 28 5.06 -9.81 12.39
C GLY A 28 4.44 -11.18 12.06
N LEU A 29 3.89 -11.95 12.99
CA LEU A 29 3.49 -13.35 12.74
C LEU A 29 2.49 -13.48 11.58
N THR A 30 1.44 -12.68 11.61
CA THR A 30 0.43 -12.66 10.55
C THR A 30 0.99 -12.03 9.27
N THR A 31 1.81 -11.00 9.41
CA THR A 31 2.47 -10.29 8.31
C THR A 31 3.43 -11.19 7.53
N HIS A 32 4.33 -11.92 8.20
CA HIS A 32 5.23 -12.91 7.59
C HIS A 32 4.47 -14.01 6.86
N THR A 33 3.37 -14.48 7.43
CA THR A 33 2.51 -15.47 6.77
C THR A 33 1.86 -14.90 5.51
N GLU A 34 1.40 -13.64 5.53
CA GLU A 34 0.83 -12.97 4.34
C GLU A 34 1.88 -12.73 3.26
N ILE A 35 3.10 -12.32 3.61
CA ILE A 35 4.21 -12.14 2.67
C ILE A 35 4.50 -13.45 1.94
N ALA A 36 4.67 -14.53 2.69
CA ALA A 36 4.96 -15.84 2.13
C ALA A 36 3.80 -16.37 1.27
N HIS A 37 2.55 -16.15 1.69
CA HIS A 37 1.38 -16.53 0.91
C HIS A 37 1.30 -15.78 -0.42
N ARG A 38 1.52 -14.45 -0.41
CA ARG A 38 1.55 -13.63 -1.64
C ARG A 38 2.60 -14.14 -2.63
N ALA A 39 3.80 -14.44 -2.14
CA ALA A 39 4.86 -14.99 -2.97
C ALA A 39 4.46 -16.36 -3.57
N LEU A 40 3.85 -17.24 -2.79
CA LEU A 40 3.48 -18.60 -3.22
C LEU A 40 2.45 -18.62 -4.36
N GLU A 41 1.54 -17.64 -4.42
CA GLU A 41 0.47 -17.58 -5.43
C GLU A 41 1.02 -17.60 -6.86
N TYR A 42 2.10 -16.86 -7.11
CA TYR A 42 2.71 -16.73 -8.44
C TYR A 42 4.09 -17.37 -8.57
N PHE A 43 4.60 -18.00 -7.51
CA PHE A 43 5.86 -18.71 -7.52
C PHE A 43 5.90 -19.81 -8.59
N ASN A 44 6.97 -19.85 -9.38
CA ASN A 44 7.24 -20.96 -10.31
C ASN A 44 8.20 -21.96 -9.65
N GLY A 45 7.64 -22.88 -8.88
CA GLY A 45 8.42 -23.90 -8.17
C GLY A 45 8.87 -25.09 -9.03
N LYS A 46 8.73 -25.07 -10.37
CA LYS A 46 9.08 -26.21 -11.22
C LYS A 46 10.58 -26.27 -11.46
N THR A 47 11.20 -27.39 -11.09
CA THR A 47 12.63 -27.66 -11.31
C THR A 47 12.83 -29.03 -11.97
N LYS A 48 14.09 -29.47 -12.08
CA LYS A 48 14.42 -30.83 -12.53
C LYS A 48 13.97 -31.92 -11.54
N ARG A 49 13.81 -31.62 -10.25
CA ARG A 49 13.47 -32.61 -9.21
C ARG A 49 12.00 -32.65 -8.82
N GLY A 50 11.20 -31.68 -9.27
CA GLY A 50 9.77 -31.68 -9.05
C GLY A 50 9.16 -30.28 -9.03
N ASP A 51 7.94 -30.22 -8.51
CA ASP A 51 7.18 -28.99 -8.35
C ASP A 51 7.09 -28.61 -6.86
N TYR A 52 7.93 -27.67 -6.44
CA TYR A 52 7.96 -27.20 -5.06
C TYR A 52 6.76 -26.36 -4.70
N LYS A 53 6.10 -25.69 -5.66
CA LYS A 53 4.84 -24.97 -5.39
C LYS A 53 3.78 -25.96 -4.94
N THR A 54 3.60 -27.06 -5.68
CA THR A 54 2.68 -28.14 -5.31
C THR A 54 3.05 -28.75 -3.95
N MET A 55 4.34 -28.91 -3.65
CA MET A 55 4.82 -29.39 -2.36
C MET A 55 4.47 -28.44 -1.19
N MET A 56 4.63 -27.12 -1.38
CA MET A 56 4.30 -26.11 -0.38
C MET A 56 2.78 -26.02 -0.14
N VAL A 57 1.97 -26.11 -1.19
CA VAL A 57 0.50 -26.17 -1.07
C VAL A 57 0.05 -27.44 -0.35
N LYS A 58 0.72 -28.57 -0.59
CA LYS A 58 0.44 -29.85 0.10
C LYS A 58 0.77 -29.80 1.60
N HIS A 59 1.83 -29.10 2.00
CA HIS A 59 2.34 -29.07 3.38
C HIS A 59 2.20 -27.69 4.03
N GLN A 60 1.01 -27.09 3.94
CA GLN A 60 0.70 -25.78 4.56
C GLN A 60 0.90 -25.76 6.08
N ASP A 61 0.78 -26.90 6.74
CA ASP A 61 1.05 -27.05 8.17
C ASP A 61 2.51 -26.77 8.53
N ALA A 62 3.45 -27.20 7.68
CA ALA A 62 4.87 -26.88 7.83
C ALA A 62 5.21 -25.50 7.27
N PHE A 63 4.58 -25.09 6.17
CA PHE A 63 4.85 -23.81 5.52
C PHE A 63 4.52 -22.62 6.44
N GLN A 64 3.28 -22.57 6.96
CA GLN A 64 2.84 -21.50 7.86
C GLN A 64 3.58 -21.52 9.19
N ALA A 65 4.00 -22.68 9.67
CA ALA A 65 4.81 -22.79 10.89
C ALA A 65 6.24 -22.25 10.69
N GLY A 66 6.77 -22.35 9.47
CA GLY A 66 8.08 -21.81 9.10
C GLY A 66 8.06 -20.30 8.85
N ASN A 67 6.94 -19.72 8.42
CA ASN A 67 6.87 -18.29 8.06
C ASN A 67 7.28 -17.31 9.17
N PRO A 68 6.82 -17.46 10.43
CA PRO A 68 7.27 -16.61 11.54
C PRO A 68 8.51 -17.17 12.26
N TYR A 69 9.11 -18.24 11.75
CA TYR A 69 10.33 -18.78 12.32
C TYR A 69 11.50 -17.95 11.80
N PRO A 70 12.42 -17.47 12.66
CA PRO A 70 12.76 -17.97 14.00
C PRO A 70 12.25 -17.15 15.20
N ASP A 71 11.31 -16.22 15.02
CA ASP A 71 10.84 -15.30 16.08
C ASP A 71 10.30 -15.99 17.33
N THR A 72 9.98 -17.27 17.21
CA THR A 72 9.69 -18.16 18.33
C THR A 72 10.69 -18.05 19.50
N PHE A 73 11.95 -17.69 19.25
CA PHE A 73 12.99 -17.56 20.28
C PHE A 73 13.19 -16.14 20.83
N PHE A 74 12.63 -15.12 20.19
CA PHE A 74 12.65 -13.73 20.69
C PHE A 74 11.68 -13.52 21.83
N ASP A 75 10.58 -14.26 21.83
CA ASP A 75 9.50 -14.05 22.77
C ASP A 75 10.02 -14.11 24.22
N SER A 76 9.78 -13.04 24.98
CA SER A 76 10.06 -12.99 26.41
C SER A 76 9.35 -14.11 27.20
N LEU A 77 8.33 -14.75 26.62
CA LEU A 77 7.64 -15.94 27.13
C LEU A 77 8.43 -17.23 26.86
N CYS A 78 9.24 -17.30 25.80
CA CYS A 78 10.17 -18.40 25.53
C CYS A 78 11.41 -18.25 26.43
N PHE A 79 11.40 -18.92 27.58
CA PHE A 79 12.52 -18.96 28.54
C PHE A 79 13.10 -17.58 28.92
N LYS A 80 12.27 -16.53 28.99
CA LYS A 80 12.71 -15.16 29.30
C LYS A 80 13.69 -14.57 28.29
N GLY A 81 13.56 -14.94 27.01
CA GLY A 81 14.43 -14.44 25.93
C GLY A 81 15.83 -15.01 25.94
N ARG A 82 16.07 -16.13 26.66
CA ARG A 82 17.39 -16.78 26.77
C ARG A 82 18.02 -17.12 25.42
N TYR A 83 17.19 -17.35 24.40
CA TYR A 83 17.61 -17.82 23.09
C TYR A 83 17.53 -16.73 22.00
N HIS A 84 17.50 -15.46 22.40
CA HIS A 84 17.49 -14.31 21.49
C HIS A 84 18.61 -14.39 20.43
N ASP A 85 19.86 -14.63 20.86
CA ASP A 85 21.01 -14.74 19.93
C ASP A 85 20.83 -15.85 18.89
N ILE A 86 20.10 -16.92 19.24
CA ILE A 86 19.81 -18.01 18.31
C ILE A 86 18.76 -17.60 17.29
N SER A 87 17.76 -16.82 17.70
CA SER A 87 16.84 -16.17 16.78
C SER A 87 17.61 -15.31 15.79
N GLU A 88 18.42 -14.36 16.29
CA GLU A 88 19.23 -13.43 15.49
C GLU A 88 20.09 -14.16 14.46
N ASP A 89 20.84 -15.18 14.87
CA ASP A 89 21.70 -15.96 13.96
C ASP A 89 20.90 -16.68 12.87
N THR A 90 19.69 -17.14 13.19
CA THR A 90 18.82 -17.88 12.28
C THR A 90 18.26 -17.00 11.14
N HIS A 91 18.24 -15.67 11.30
CA HIS A 91 17.82 -14.73 10.25
C HIS A 91 18.82 -14.64 9.07
N TRP A 92 20.03 -15.17 9.23
CA TRP A 92 21.12 -14.94 8.28
C TRP A 92 21.40 -16.14 7.38
N ALA A 93 21.98 -15.85 6.20
CA ALA A 93 22.31 -16.83 5.18
C ALA A 93 23.23 -17.98 5.64
N PRO A 94 24.16 -17.81 6.60
CA PRO A 94 24.95 -18.93 7.12
C PRO A 94 24.08 -20.07 7.68
N PHE A 95 22.99 -19.75 8.38
CA PHE A 95 22.08 -20.77 8.91
C PHE A 95 21.33 -21.49 7.79
N LEU A 96 20.89 -20.76 6.77
CA LEU A 96 20.27 -21.33 5.56
C LEU A 96 21.23 -22.29 4.85
N ASN A 97 22.50 -21.91 4.69
CA ASN A 97 23.52 -22.75 4.08
C ASN A 97 23.73 -24.07 4.85
N VAL A 98 23.82 -24.01 6.19
CA VAL A 98 23.93 -25.22 7.03
C VAL A 98 22.68 -26.09 6.90
N THR A 99 21.49 -25.49 6.88
CA THR A 99 20.21 -26.19 6.70
C THR A 99 20.16 -26.95 5.37
N ILE A 100 20.53 -26.28 4.27
CA ILE A 100 20.56 -26.87 2.93
C ILE A 100 21.54 -28.04 2.87
N ASN A 101 22.76 -27.86 3.40
CA ASN A 101 23.76 -28.92 3.41
C ASN A 101 23.33 -30.12 4.26
N TYR A 102 22.69 -29.87 5.41
CA TYR A 102 22.12 -30.92 6.25
C TYR A 102 21.07 -31.75 5.48
N ILE A 103 20.12 -31.08 4.81
CA ILE A 103 19.08 -31.76 4.03
C ILE A 103 19.73 -32.60 2.91
N ARG A 104 20.65 -32.01 2.15
CA ARG A 104 21.32 -32.68 1.03
C ARG A 104 22.11 -33.92 1.45
N GLN A 105 22.83 -33.83 2.58
CA GLN A 105 23.68 -34.92 3.05
C GLN A 105 22.88 -36.03 3.73
N LYS A 106 21.84 -35.68 4.50
CA LYS A 106 21.09 -36.64 5.30
C LYS A 106 19.91 -37.26 4.57
N TYR A 107 19.28 -36.51 3.67
CA TYR A 107 18.06 -36.92 2.98
C TYR A 107 18.22 -36.74 1.46
N PRO A 108 18.95 -37.66 0.79
CA PRO A 108 19.06 -37.64 -0.67
C PRO A 108 17.69 -37.84 -1.31
N TYR A 109 17.49 -37.24 -2.49
CA TYR A 109 16.28 -37.40 -3.28
C TYR A 109 16.14 -38.85 -3.80
N PRO A 110 14.93 -39.45 -3.88
CA PRO A 110 13.60 -38.88 -3.62
C PRO A 110 13.26 -38.75 -2.13
N TRP A 111 12.46 -37.73 -1.79
CA TRP A 111 12.13 -37.37 -0.42
C TRP A 111 10.85 -38.04 0.09
N ASP A 112 10.86 -38.43 1.36
CA ASP A 112 9.65 -38.83 2.09
C ASP A 112 8.84 -37.60 2.57
N GLN A 113 7.63 -37.83 3.08
CA GLN A 113 6.76 -36.73 3.52
C GLN A 113 7.37 -35.86 4.63
N ASP A 114 8.13 -36.45 5.56
CA ASP A 114 8.76 -35.68 6.63
C ASP A 114 9.90 -34.79 6.09
N THR A 115 10.62 -35.26 5.07
CA THR A 115 11.65 -34.47 4.38
C THR A 115 11.02 -33.36 3.54
N GLU A 116 9.93 -33.64 2.82
CA GLU A 116 9.15 -32.60 2.13
C GLU A 116 8.72 -31.50 3.11
N LYS A 117 8.22 -31.86 4.30
CA LYS A 117 7.85 -30.89 5.34
C LYS A 117 9.02 -30.08 5.87
N LEU A 118 10.20 -30.69 6.05
CA LEU A 118 11.41 -29.96 6.45
C LEU A 118 11.82 -28.92 5.38
N ILE A 119 11.75 -29.29 4.10
CA ILE A 119 12.04 -28.39 2.99
C ILE A 119 11.02 -27.25 2.92
N VAL A 120 9.73 -27.57 3.08
CA VAL A 120 8.66 -26.56 3.07
C VAL A 120 8.75 -25.63 4.28
N PHE A 121 9.10 -26.15 5.46
CA PHE A 121 9.39 -25.32 6.64
C PHE A 121 10.59 -24.40 6.39
N MET A 122 11.64 -24.89 5.72
CA MET A 122 12.80 -24.09 5.32
C MET A 122 12.40 -22.96 4.39
N LEU A 123 11.64 -23.24 3.33
CA LEU A 123 11.11 -22.20 2.43
C LEU A 123 10.22 -21.21 3.18
N GLY A 124 9.51 -21.66 4.21
CA GLY A 124 8.76 -20.81 5.13
C GLY A 124 9.64 -19.76 5.80
N PHE A 125 10.71 -20.17 6.50
CA PHE A 125 11.58 -19.21 7.19
C PHE A 125 12.47 -18.41 6.23
N VAL A 126 12.72 -18.89 5.01
CA VAL A 126 13.40 -18.08 3.99
C VAL A 126 12.59 -16.84 3.62
N SER A 127 11.25 -16.92 3.66
CA SER A 127 10.40 -15.73 3.51
C SER A 127 10.56 -14.76 4.68
N HIS A 128 10.67 -15.28 5.91
CA HIS A 128 10.97 -14.50 7.12
C HIS A 128 12.26 -13.69 6.95
N GLN A 129 13.35 -14.38 6.58
CA GLN A 129 14.67 -13.77 6.42
C GLN A 129 14.63 -12.55 5.49
N ILE A 130 13.87 -12.62 4.40
CA ILE A 130 13.69 -11.50 3.48
C ILE A 130 12.91 -10.36 4.09
N ALA A 131 11.77 -10.68 4.71
CA ALA A 131 10.87 -9.69 5.27
C ALA A 131 11.60 -8.76 6.23
N ASP A 132 12.35 -9.34 7.18
CA ASP A 132 13.07 -8.59 8.20
C ASP A 132 14.13 -7.65 7.62
N ILE A 133 14.84 -8.08 6.56
CA ILE A 133 15.91 -7.27 6.00
C ILE A 133 15.36 -5.95 5.46
N THR A 134 14.31 -6.01 4.65
CA THR A 134 13.71 -4.81 4.05
C THR A 134 12.83 -4.04 5.04
N TRP A 135 12.25 -4.72 6.03
CA TRP A 135 11.47 -4.10 7.10
C TRP A 135 12.38 -3.26 8.04
N HIS A 136 13.48 -3.84 8.51
CA HIS A 136 14.40 -3.25 9.49
C HIS A 136 15.61 -2.50 8.86
N SER A 137 15.72 -2.42 7.53
CA SER A 137 16.90 -1.88 6.82
C SER A 137 18.21 -2.63 7.14
N LEU A 138 18.20 -3.96 7.20
CA LEU A 138 19.38 -4.72 7.65
C LEU A 138 20.45 -4.85 6.56
N GLY A 139 21.38 -3.91 6.48
CA GLY A 139 22.44 -3.90 5.47
C GLY A 139 22.00 -3.33 4.11
N ILE A 140 20.87 -2.62 4.13
CA ILE A 140 20.36 -1.73 3.08
C ILE A 140 19.98 -0.40 3.75
N ASP A 141 19.78 0.66 2.98
CA ASP A 141 19.23 1.91 3.51
C ASP A 141 17.77 2.04 3.08
N GLN A 142 16.98 2.80 3.84
CA GLN A 142 15.62 3.26 3.48
C GLN A 142 14.55 2.17 3.43
N GLY A 143 14.76 1.07 4.16
CA GLY A 143 13.71 0.11 4.47
C GLY A 143 12.55 0.73 5.28
N PHE A 144 11.55 -0.09 5.54
CA PHE A 144 10.25 0.37 6.03
C PHE A 144 10.32 1.14 7.36
N LEU A 145 10.90 0.53 8.40
CA LEU A 145 10.95 1.12 9.74
C LEU A 145 11.91 2.32 9.83
N GLU A 146 12.99 2.31 9.05
CA GLU A 146 13.88 3.46 8.99
C GLU A 146 13.16 4.67 8.41
N THR A 147 12.47 4.47 7.28
CA THR A 147 11.66 5.52 6.65
C THR A 147 10.53 5.97 7.58
N MET A 148 9.83 5.03 8.22
CA MET A 148 8.80 5.33 9.21
C MET A 148 9.34 6.17 10.37
N GLY A 149 10.53 5.84 10.88
CA GLY A 149 11.21 6.61 11.91
C GLY A 149 11.45 8.05 11.51
N LYS A 150 11.82 8.29 10.25
CA LYS A 150 12.06 9.63 9.68
C LYS A 150 10.78 10.42 9.44
N ILE A 151 9.68 9.74 9.11
CA ILE A 151 8.42 10.37 8.69
C ILE A 151 7.48 10.62 9.86
N ASP A 152 7.37 9.68 10.80
CA ASP A 152 6.38 9.75 11.89
C ASP A 152 7.02 9.93 13.27
N PHE A 153 8.25 9.44 13.49
CA PHE A 153 8.85 9.36 14.83
C PHE A 153 10.04 10.28 15.05
N HIS A 154 10.06 11.46 14.40
CA HIS A 154 11.10 12.47 14.59
C HIS A 154 12.54 11.90 14.44
N GLY A 155 12.74 10.98 13.50
CA GLY A 155 14.01 10.32 13.23
C GLY A 155 14.36 9.15 14.17
N SER A 156 13.47 8.77 15.10
CA SER A 156 13.67 7.69 16.06
C SER A 156 13.34 6.33 15.44
N TYR A 157 14.38 5.56 15.10
CA TYR A 157 14.23 4.17 14.67
C TYR A 157 13.64 3.28 15.79
N GLY A 158 14.03 3.50 17.04
CA GLY A 158 13.57 2.67 18.16
C GLY A 158 12.06 2.81 18.41
N ASP A 159 11.52 4.02 18.33
CA ASP A 159 10.09 4.24 18.48
C ASP A 159 9.32 3.67 17.28
N ALA A 160 9.86 3.85 16.07
CA ALA A 160 9.30 3.25 14.87
C ALA A 160 9.26 1.71 14.98
N HIS A 161 10.36 1.09 15.38
CA HIS A 161 10.45 -0.35 15.60
C HIS A 161 9.41 -0.86 16.62
N ASN A 162 9.27 -0.17 17.76
CA ASN A 162 8.29 -0.53 18.80
C ASN A 162 6.84 -0.46 18.31
N VAL A 163 6.54 0.41 17.35
CA VAL A 163 5.20 0.54 16.76
C VAL A 163 5.01 -0.40 15.58
N GLY A 164 6.00 -0.51 14.71
CA GLY A 164 5.88 -1.19 13.42
C GLY A 164 5.70 -2.69 13.55
N ASP A 165 6.56 -3.38 14.31
CA ASP A 165 6.63 -4.86 14.25
C ASP A 165 5.32 -5.55 14.64
N PHE A 166 4.64 -5.02 15.66
CA PHE A 166 3.32 -5.51 16.04
C PHE A 166 2.20 -4.74 15.33
N GLY A 167 2.40 -3.46 15.03
CA GLY A 167 1.43 -2.64 14.31
C GLY A 167 1.13 -3.15 12.91
N GLY A 168 2.12 -3.73 12.22
CA GLY A 168 1.96 -4.36 10.92
C GLY A 168 0.92 -5.48 10.95
N ASP A 169 0.96 -6.35 11.96
CA ASP A 169 -0.04 -7.42 12.13
C ASP A 169 -1.44 -6.85 12.39
N ILE A 170 -1.55 -5.87 13.27
CA ILE A 170 -2.82 -5.22 13.60
C ILE A 170 -3.45 -4.58 12.35
N LEU A 171 -2.67 -3.83 11.58
CA LEU A 171 -3.17 -3.19 10.36
C LEU A 171 -3.50 -4.24 9.29
N ASN A 172 -2.66 -5.24 9.09
CA ASN A 172 -2.90 -6.28 8.08
C ASN A 172 -4.17 -7.10 8.41
N LEU A 173 -4.41 -7.41 9.69
CA LEU A 173 -5.63 -8.08 10.15
C LEU A 173 -6.89 -7.23 9.98
N PHE A 174 -6.74 -5.90 10.06
CA PHE A 174 -7.84 -4.96 9.90
C PHE A 174 -8.17 -4.71 8.43
N GLU A 175 -7.16 -4.54 7.58
CA GLU A 175 -7.33 -4.10 6.19
C GLU A 175 -7.70 -5.22 5.22
N ILE A 176 -7.31 -6.46 5.49
CA ILE A 176 -7.53 -7.57 4.55
C ILE A 176 -8.06 -8.83 5.22
N LYS A 177 -8.84 -9.61 4.47
CA LYS A 177 -9.46 -10.84 4.97
C LYS A 177 -8.43 -11.98 5.04
N LEU A 178 -7.92 -12.28 6.23
CA LEU A 178 -6.88 -13.30 6.47
C LEU A 178 -7.41 -14.69 6.88
N GLN A 179 -8.59 -15.06 6.36
CA GLN A 179 -9.25 -16.32 6.74
C GLN A 179 -8.40 -17.55 6.45
N TYR A 180 -7.59 -17.57 5.39
CA TYR A 180 -6.73 -18.71 5.04
C TYR A 180 -5.61 -18.96 6.08
N ILE A 181 -5.10 -17.91 6.72
CA ILE A 181 -4.16 -18.02 7.83
C ILE A 181 -4.91 -18.65 9.00
N HIS A 182 -5.98 -18.01 9.47
CA HIS A 182 -6.66 -18.40 10.71
C HIS A 182 -7.52 -19.67 10.61
N SER A 183 -7.87 -20.12 9.39
CA SER A 183 -8.60 -21.37 9.17
C SER A 183 -7.71 -22.60 9.21
N LEU A 184 -6.39 -22.45 9.01
CA LEU A 184 -5.46 -23.55 9.24
C LEU A 184 -5.39 -23.85 10.74
N GLU A 185 -5.90 -25.01 11.14
CA GLU A 185 -6.04 -25.36 12.56
C GLU A 185 -4.79 -26.03 13.15
N ASN A 186 -3.80 -26.38 12.32
CA ASN A 186 -2.64 -27.14 12.73
C ASN A 186 -1.32 -26.66 12.10
N TRP A 187 -0.27 -26.68 12.90
CA TRP A 187 1.13 -26.49 12.47
C TRP A 187 1.92 -27.77 12.61
N TYR A 188 2.96 -27.93 11.80
CA TYR A 188 3.98 -28.96 11.94
C TYR A 188 5.37 -28.32 12.06
N VAL A 189 6.09 -28.63 13.13
CA VAL A 189 7.45 -28.12 13.37
C VAL A 189 8.45 -29.30 13.37
N PRO A 190 9.47 -29.31 12.50
CA PRO A 190 10.44 -30.41 12.38
C PRO A 190 11.53 -30.34 13.47
N THR A 191 11.12 -30.42 14.74
CA THR A 191 11.98 -30.16 15.90
C THR A 191 13.23 -31.04 15.99
N PHE A 192 13.16 -32.30 15.55
CA PHE A 192 14.31 -33.20 15.54
C PHE A 192 15.38 -32.76 14.54
N ASP A 193 14.95 -32.35 13.35
CA ASP A 193 15.86 -31.89 12.32
C ASP A 193 16.47 -30.53 12.68
N LEU A 194 15.66 -29.60 13.17
CA LEU A 194 16.11 -28.28 13.64
C LEU A 194 17.15 -28.40 14.75
N GLN A 195 16.95 -29.28 15.75
CA GLN A 195 17.97 -29.55 16.77
C GLN A 195 19.31 -29.97 16.15
N ASN A 196 19.29 -30.86 15.16
CA ASN A 196 20.52 -31.33 14.51
C ASN A 196 21.18 -30.24 13.66
N ILE A 197 20.40 -29.40 12.99
CA ILE A 197 20.88 -28.24 12.23
C ILE A 197 21.57 -27.25 13.18
N TYR A 198 20.95 -26.88 14.30
CA TYR A 198 21.59 -26.02 15.31
C TYR A 198 22.86 -26.64 15.88
N LYS A 199 22.86 -27.95 16.10
CA LYS A 199 24.05 -28.66 16.58
C LYS A 199 25.21 -28.56 15.61
N ILE A 200 24.95 -28.63 14.31
CA ILE A 200 25.97 -28.43 13.27
C ILE A 200 26.41 -26.96 13.23
N TYR A 201 25.46 -26.03 13.28
CA TYR A 201 25.72 -24.60 13.19
C TYR A 201 26.60 -24.08 14.33
N TYR A 202 26.29 -24.44 15.58
CA TYR A 202 27.04 -23.99 16.76
C TYR A 202 28.17 -24.93 17.19
N GLY A 203 28.17 -26.17 16.72
CA GLY A 203 29.10 -27.21 17.19
C GLY A 203 28.78 -27.76 18.59
N ASP A 204 27.61 -27.45 19.15
CA ASP A 204 27.19 -27.91 20.48
C ASP A 204 25.69 -28.25 20.58
N GLY A 205 25.22 -28.75 21.73
CA GLY A 205 23.83 -29.17 21.94
C GLY A 205 22.93 -28.11 22.60
N ARG A 206 23.23 -26.80 22.45
CA ARG A 206 22.53 -25.75 23.22
C ARG A 206 21.03 -25.61 22.91
N MET A 207 20.60 -26.08 21.74
CA MET A 207 19.20 -26.09 21.32
C MET A 207 18.68 -27.52 21.26
N THR A 208 17.57 -27.81 21.94
CA THR A 208 16.95 -29.14 21.99
C THR A 208 15.58 -29.15 21.31
N ALA A 209 15.13 -30.32 20.86
CA ALA A 209 13.83 -30.49 20.23
C ALA A 209 12.66 -30.09 21.15
N ASP A 210 12.79 -30.30 22.47
CA ASP A 210 11.78 -29.87 23.44
C ASP A 210 11.78 -28.34 23.61
N THR A 211 12.95 -27.70 23.64
CA THR A 211 13.06 -26.23 23.67
C THR A 211 12.39 -25.60 22.44
N ILE A 212 12.71 -26.11 21.24
CA ILE A 212 12.10 -25.62 19.99
C ILE A 212 10.58 -25.80 20.03
N LEU A 213 10.11 -26.96 20.52
CA LEU A 213 8.69 -27.27 20.61
C LEU A 213 7.94 -26.31 21.56
N GLU A 214 8.47 -26.10 22.76
CA GLU A 214 7.84 -25.22 23.77
C GLU A 214 7.71 -23.79 23.27
N CYS A 215 8.76 -23.25 22.65
CA CYS A 215 8.72 -21.91 22.09
C CYS A 215 7.76 -21.84 20.88
N SER A 216 7.71 -22.89 20.05
CA SER A 216 6.77 -22.94 18.91
C SER A 216 5.30 -22.99 19.37
N VAL A 217 5.01 -23.63 20.51
CA VAL A 217 3.67 -23.64 21.12
C VAL A 217 3.22 -22.23 21.50
N LEU A 218 4.13 -21.41 22.06
CA LEU A 218 3.83 -20.04 22.43
C LEU A 218 3.55 -19.16 21.21
N MET A 219 4.38 -19.28 20.17
CA MET A 219 4.17 -18.56 18.90
C MET A 219 2.85 -18.97 18.22
N PHE A 220 2.53 -20.26 18.22
CA PHE A 220 1.24 -20.74 17.69
C PHE A 220 0.04 -20.17 18.45
N LEU A 221 0.16 -19.97 19.76
CA LEU A 221 -0.86 -19.29 20.58
C LEU A 221 -0.93 -17.79 20.32
N ALA A 222 0.20 -17.13 20.09
CA ALA A 222 0.25 -15.70 19.77
C ALA A 222 -0.66 -15.36 18.58
N ARG A 223 -0.66 -16.22 17.55
CA ARG A 223 -1.54 -16.12 16.36
C ARG A 223 -3.02 -16.02 16.70
N ALA A 224 -3.45 -16.75 17.73
CA ALA A 224 -4.84 -16.74 18.18
C ALA A 224 -5.19 -15.45 18.95
N GLY A 225 -4.21 -14.89 19.66
CA GLY A 225 -4.37 -13.63 20.40
C GLY A 225 -4.49 -12.42 19.49
N GLU A 226 -3.73 -12.34 18.39
CA GLU A 226 -3.80 -11.24 17.42
C GLU A 226 -5.22 -11.03 16.89
N LYS A 227 -5.90 -12.13 16.55
CA LYS A 227 -7.29 -12.12 16.07
C LYS A 227 -8.28 -11.54 17.09
N LEU A 228 -7.98 -11.64 18.39
CA LEU A 228 -8.82 -11.09 19.47
C LEU A 228 -8.51 -9.62 19.76
N ALA A 229 -7.30 -9.16 19.43
CA ALA A 229 -6.79 -7.86 19.82
C ALA A 229 -6.92 -6.79 18.71
N VAL A 230 -7.05 -7.19 17.44
CA VAL A 230 -7.06 -6.29 16.27
C VAL A 230 -8.00 -5.10 16.42
N SER A 231 -9.27 -5.35 16.77
CA SER A 231 -10.33 -4.34 16.92
C SER A 231 -9.99 -3.25 17.93
N LYS A 232 -9.30 -3.63 19.00
CA LYS A 232 -8.99 -2.73 20.12
C LYS A 232 -7.69 -1.98 19.92
N LEU A 233 -6.74 -2.59 19.22
CA LEU A 233 -5.39 -2.03 19.05
C LEU A 233 -5.26 -1.23 17.76
N PHE A 234 -6.08 -1.47 16.74
CA PHE A 234 -6.01 -0.74 15.47
C PHE A 234 -5.99 0.79 15.65
N PRO A 235 -6.92 1.42 16.40
CA PRO A 235 -6.87 2.88 16.57
C PRO A 235 -5.55 3.38 17.17
N THR A 236 -4.97 2.61 18.11
CA THR A 236 -3.72 2.99 18.78
C THR A 236 -2.53 2.96 17.81
N TYR A 237 -2.46 1.96 16.93
CA TYR A 237 -1.34 1.81 15.98
C TYR A 237 -1.53 2.70 14.74
N ALA A 238 -2.75 2.83 14.25
CA ALA A 238 -3.08 3.72 13.13
C ALA A 238 -2.84 5.20 13.47
N GLU A 239 -3.17 5.64 14.69
CA GLU A 239 -2.90 7.00 15.17
C GLU A 239 -1.40 7.27 15.30
N LYS A 240 -0.63 6.31 15.85
CA LYS A 240 0.83 6.46 16.03
C LYS A 240 1.61 6.54 14.72
N SER A 241 1.15 5.87 13.66
CA SER A 241 1.83 5.92 12.36
C SER A 241 0.86 5.96 11.18
N PRO A 242 0.51 7.18 10.71
CA PRO A 242 -0.17 7.37 9.44
C PRO A 242 0.64 6.85 8.24
N PHE A 243 1.98 6.86 8.32
CA PHE A 243 2.84 6.22 7.32
C PHE A 243 2.50 4.74 7.19
N MET A 244 2.46 4.00 8.30
CA MET A 244 2.19 2.57 8.27
C MET A 244 0.83 2.27 7.64
N LEU A 245 -0.25 2.99 8.02
CA LEU A 245 -1.58 2.78 7.42
C LEU A 245 -1.60 3.05 5.90
N SER A 246 -0.83 4.02 5.43
CA SER A 246 -0.80 4.39 4.02
C SER A 246 0.12 3.50 3.18
N MET A 247 1.20 2.99 3.78
CA MET A 247 2.35 2.45 3.04
C MET A 247 2.63 0.97 3.32
N LEU A 248 2.00 0.32 4.32
CA LEU A 248 2.26 -1.08 4.72
C LEU A 248 2.30 -2.05 3.53
N ASN A 249 1.34 -1.93 2.61
CA ASN A 249 1.26 -2.81 1.45
C ASN A 249 2.18 -2.38 0.29
N ASP A 250 2.35 -1.08 0.11
CA ASP A 250 2.72 -0.48 -1.18
C ASP A 250 4.11 0.17 -1.20
N PHE A 251 4.72 0.37 -0.03
CA PHE A 251 6.03 0.99 0.10
C PHE A 251 7.06 0.24 -0.75
N PHE A 252 7.88 1.00 -1.49
CA PHE A 252 8.72 0.42 -2.53
C PHE A 252 9.80 -0.52 -1.99
N LEU A 253 10.29 -0.31 -0.75
CA LEU A 253 11.34 -1.10 -0.13
C LEU A 253 10.93 -1.50 1.30
N GLY A 254 10.43 -2.73 1.45
CA GLY A 254 9.93 -3.24 2.73
C GLY A 254 8.42 -3.10 2.96
N GLY A 255 7.64 -2.71 1.94
CA GLY A 255 6.20 -2.97 1.94
C GLY A 255 5.92 -4.47 1.72
N ILE A 256 4.73 -4.96 2.11
CA ILE A 256 4.38 -6.39 2.02
C ILE A 256 4.57 -6.95 0.61
N ASP A 257 4.25 -6.17 -0.43
CA ASP A 257 4.43 -6.59 -1.81
C ASP A 257 5.90 -6.75 -2.20
N ASP A 258 6.74 -5.81 -1.79
CA ASP A 258 8.18 -5.85 -2.05
C ASP A 258 8.83 -7.04 -1.32
N MET A 259 8.42 -7.28 -0.07
CA MET A 259 8.87 -8.46 0.69
C MET A 259 8.46 -9.78 0.03
N ALA A 260 7.25 -9.85 -0.55
CA ALA A 260 6.77 -11.02 -1.28
C ALA A 260 7.56 -11.24 -2.59
N ALA A 261 7.87 -10.15 -3.31
CA ALA A 261 8.71 -10.19 -4.51
C ALA A 261 10.13 -10.70 -4.21
N TRP A 262 10.76 -10.21 -3.14
CA TRP A 262 12.07 -10.71 -2.72
C TRP A 262 12.03 -12.14 -2.21
N THR A 263 10.92 -12.57 -1.61
CA THR A 263 10.71 -13.96 -1.18
C THR A 263 10.72 -14.91 -2.38
N ASP A 264 9.97 -14.60 -3.45
CA ASP A 264 9.98 -15.36 -4.72
C ASP A 264 11.41 -15.49 -5.28
N ASN A 265 12.12 -14.37 -5.33
CA ASN A 265 13.52 -14.32 -5.77
C ASN A 265 14.45 -15.23 -4.96
N LEU A 266 14.36 -15.18 -3.64
CA LEU A 266 15.24 -15.96 -2.79
C LEU A 266 14.86 -17.45 -2.76
N TRP A 267 13.59 -17.81 -2.94
CA TRP A 267 13.19 -19.21 -3.08
C TRP A 267 13.85 -19.86 -4.30
N HIS A 268 13.90 -19.19 -5.45
CA HIS A 268 14.60 -19.72 -6.62
C HIS A 268 16.08 -20.00 -6.34
N THR A 269 16.78 -19.07 -5.68
CA THR A 269 18.18 -19.25 -5.27
C THR A 269 18.33 -20.39 -4.25
N THR A 270 17.42 -20.48 -3.29
CA THR A 270 17.38 -21.53 -2.27
C THR A 270 17.19 -22.92 -2.89
N LEU A 271 16.27 -23.04 -3.84
CA LEU A 271 16.05 -24.28 -4.58
C LEU A 271 17.27 -24.65 -5.44
N TYR A 272 17.91 -23.67 -6.09
CA TYR A 272 19.17 -23.92 -6.80
C TYR A 272 20.24 -24.51 -5.85
N MET A 273 20.43 -23.91 -4.67
CA MET A 273 21.37 -24.40 -3.66
C MET A 273 21.00 -25.81 -3.18
N LEU A 274 19.70 -26.06 -2.96
CA LEU A 274 19.19 -27.36 -2.54
C LEU A 274 19.41 -28.46 -3.59
N GLU A 275 19.33 -28.13 -4.88
CA GLU A 275 19.48 -29.10 -5.96
C GLU A 275 20.92 -29.29 -6.44
N ASN A 276 21.66 -28.19 -6.60
CA ASN A 276 23.01 -28.20 -7.20
C ASN A 276 24.12 -28.14 -6.16
N GLY A 277 23.81 -27.75 -4.92
CA GLY A 277 24.79 -27.53 -3.87
C GLY A 277 25.22 -26.07 -3.79
N THR A 278 26.05 -25.75 -2.80
CA THR A 278 26.43 -24.38 -2.47
C THR A 278 27.86 -24.02 -2.89
N GLU A 279 28.60 -24.97 -3.47
CA GLU A 279 30.00 -24.78 -3.89
C GLU A 279 30.16 -23.70 -4.98
N SER A 280 29.17 -23.54 -5.86
CA SER A 280 29.15 -22.53 -6.90
C SER A 280 28.48 -21.22 -6.48
N CYS A 281 28.29 -20.99 -5.18
CA CYS A 281 27.55 -19.84 -4.65
C CYS A 281 28.44 -18.93 -3.79
N GLN A 282 28.23 -17.63 -3.93
CA GLN A 282 28.67 -16.64 -2.96
C GLN A 282 27.55 -16.44 -1.93
N ILE A 283 27.83 -16.72 -0.67
CA ILE A 283 26.86 -16.69 0.43
C ILE A 283 27.32 -15.67 1.48
N PRO A 284 27.09 -14.36 1.25
CA PRO A 284 27.34 -13.32 2.24
C PRO A 284 26.35 -13.44 3.41
N LYS A 285 26.57 -12.68 4.50
CA LYS A 285 25.71 -12.75 5.70
C LYS A 285 24.24 -12.42 5.37
N ASN A 286 24.01 -11.36 4.60
CA ASN A 286 22.67 -10.92 4.20
C ASN A 286 22.15 -11.78 3.00
N PRO A 287 21.02 -12.49 3.18
CA PRO A 287 20.38 -13.33 2.16
C PRO A 287 20.07 -12.67 0.82
N LEU A 288 19.77 -11.36 0.77
CA LEU A 288 19.47 -10.63 -0.47
C LEU A 288 20.63 -10.66 -1.48
N TYR A 289 21.86 -10.83 -0.96
CA TYR A 289 23.08 -10.80 -1.76
C TYR A 289 23.60 -12.21 -2.11
N ILE A 290 22.86 -13.28 -1.78
CA ILE A 290 23.23 -14.63 -2.22
C ILE A 290 23.18 -14.69 -3.74
N ASN A 291 24.27 -15.19 -4.32
CA ASN A 291 24.37 -15.35 -5.77
C ASN A 291 24.99 -16.69 -6.11
N CYS A 292 24.37 -17.42 -7.04
CA CYS A 292 24.75 -18.78 -7.42
C CYS A 292 24.89 -18.89 -8.93
N GLY A 293 25.94 -19.58 -9.40
CA GLY A 293 26.18 -19.78 -10.84
C GLY A 293 26.81 -18.56 -11.54
N ASN A 294 26.78 -18.53 -12.88
CA ASN A 294 27.40 -17.48 -13.71
C ASN A 294 26.54 -16.20 -13.87
N THR A 295 25.44 -16.06 -13.13
CA THR A 295 24.64 -14.83 -13.16
C THR A 295 25.30 -13.79 -12.26
N SER A 296 26.01 -12.79 -12.79
CA SER A 296 26.54 -11.72 -11.94
C SER A 296 25.40 -10.78 -11.53
N LYS A 297 24.94 -10.87 -10.28
CA LYS A 297 24.23 -9.75 -9.64
C LYS A 297 25.27 -8.98 -8.83
N SER A 298 25.57 -7.73 -9.20
CA SER A 298 26.47 -6.90 -8.39
C SER A 298 25.68 -6.20 -7.29
N PHE A 299 26.14 -6.36 -6.06
CA PHE A 299 25.54 -5.73 -4.89
C PHE A 299 26.64 -5.14 -3.99
N LEU A 300 26.37 -4.00 -3.37
CA LEU A 300 27.25 -3.37 -2.39
C LEU A 300 26.71 -3.63 -0.99
N ASP A 301 27.41 -4.48 -0.22
CA ASP A 301 27.08 -4.75 1.19
C ASP A 301 27.43 -3.55 2.08
N LYS A 302 26.40 -2.86 2.62
CA LYS A 302 26.59 -1.76 3.58
C LYS A 302 26.60 -2.34 5.00
N ARG A 303 27.76 -2.33 5.67
CA ARG A 303 27.88 -2.76 7.08
C ARG A 303 27.38 -1.67 8.03
N LYS A 304 26.23 -1.89 8.66
CA LYS A 304 25.91 -1.51 10.06
C LYS A 304 24.55 -2.12 10.46
N VAL A 305 24.60 -3.24 11.15
CA VAL A 305 23.43 -3.78 11.87
C VAL A 305 23.36 -3.04 13.20
N LYS A 306 22.24 -2.35 13.48
CA LYS A 306 21.97 -1.75 14.79
C LYS A 306 21.17 -2.75 15.62
N ASN A 307 21.77 -3.23 16.72
CA ASN A 307 21.05 -4.04 17.69
C ASN A 307 20.25 -3.10 18.63
N GLY A 308 18.93 -3.22 18.63
CA GLY A 308 18.00 -2.54 19.54
C GLY A 308 17.37 -3.53 20.51
N PHE A 309 17.08 -3.09 21.74
CA PHE A 309 16.82 -3.90 22.94
C PHE A 309 15.41 -3.65 23.55
N PHE A 310 14.81 -4.71 24.14
CA PHE A 310 13.77 -4.79 25.22
C PHE A 310 12.33 -4.26 24.93
N SER A 311 11.17 -4.73 25.49
CA SER A 311 10.79 -5.61 26.62
C SER A 311 9.28 -6.07 26.59
N LYS A 312 9.01 -7.22 27.25
CA LYS A 312 7.78 -7.94 27.74
C LYS A 312 6.34 -7.66 27.24
N PRO A 313 5.58 -8.77 27.05
CA PRO A 313 4.15 -8.89 27.41
C PRO A 313 3.79 -10.14 28.24
N LEU A 314 2.63 -10.10 28.90
CA LEU A 314 1.93 -11.25 29.49
C LEU A 314 0.59 -11.42 28.78
N MET A 315 0.35 -12.59 28.18
CA MET A 315 -0.96 -12.96 27.62
C MET A 315 -1.90 -13.36 28.77
N HIS A 316 -2.69 -12.42 29.31
CA HIS A 316 -3.71 -12.76 30.29
C HIS A 316 -4.95 -13.35 29.59
N GLY A 317 -5.09 -14.69 29.65
CA GLY A 317 -6.29 -15.43 29.20
C GLY A 317 -6.06 -16.53 28.15
N LEU A 318 -4.81 -16.71 27.70
CA LEU A 318 -4.34 -17.82 26.87
C LEU A 318 -3.24 -18.60 27.62
N SER A 319 -3.25 -19.93 27.51
CA SER A 319 -2.30 -20.80 28.20
C SER A 319 -1.72 -21.84 27.22
N PRO A 320 -0.47 -22.32 27.42
CA PRO A 320 0.05 -23.49 26.69
C PRO A 320 -0.88 -24.70 26.70
N LYS A 321 -1.75 -24.84 27.71
CA LYS A 321 -2.79 -25.88 27.78
C LYS A 321 -3.86 -25.78 26.70
N ASP A 322 -4.01 -24.61 26.07
CA ASP A 322 -4.92 -24.38 24.96
C ASP A 322 -4.36 -24.94 23.63
N VAL A 323 -3.14 -25.49 23.62
CA VAL A 323 -2.55 -26.19 22.47
C VAL A 323 -2.45 -27.69 22.72
N LEU A 324 -2.99 -28.47 21.80
CA LEU A 324 -2.81 -29.90 21.73
C LEU A 324 -1.53 -30.20 20.94
N VAL A 325 -0.59 -30.90 21.58
CA VAL A 325 0.71 -31.26 20.99
C VAL A 325 0.75 -32.76 20.71
N ARG A 326 0.94 -33.13 19.44
CA ARG A 326 1.14 -34.53 19.02
C ARG A 326 2.53 -34.72 18.44
N LYS A 327 3.44 -35.28 19.23
CA LYS A 327 4.81 -35.61 18.81
C LYS A 327 4.80 -36.69 17.71
N SER A 328 5.75 -36.59 16.78
CA SER A 328 6.04 -37.55 15.72
C SER A 328 7.53 -37.95 15.78
N LYS A 329 7.99 -38.82 14.88
CA LYS A 329 9.41 -39.22 14.84
C LYS A 329 10.35 -38.06 14.53
N ARG A 330 9.94 -37.11 13.67
CA ARG A 330 10.79 -36.03 13.16
C ARG A 330 10.38 -34.62 13.59
N GLY A 331 9.25 -34.48 14.27
CA GLY A 331 8.73 -33.18 14.68
C GLY A 331 7.49 -33.29 15.56
N ALA A 332 6.67 -32.23 15.61
CA ALA A 332 5.41 -32.23 16.35
C ALA A 332 4.32 -31.47 15.61
N TYR A 333 3.08 -31.94 15.78
CA TYR A 333 1.88 -31.24 15.34
C TYR A 333 1.30 -30.41 16.49
N LEU A 334 0.96 -29.15 16.22
CA LEU A 334 0.29 -28.24 17.13
C LEU A 334 -1.14 -28.02 16.65
N THR A 335 -2.13 -27.99 17.55
CA THR A 335 -3.54 -27.74 17.20
C THR A 335 -4.24 -27.00 18.32
N LEU A 336 -5.14 -26.07 18.00
CA LEU A 336 -5.91 -25.34 19.03
C LEU A 336 -6.89 -26.28 19.75
N GLY A 337 -6.98 -26.16 21.08
CA GLY A 337 -7.96 -26.85 21.90
C GLY A 337 -9.39 -26.41 21.61
N MET A 338 -10.37 -27.30 21.80
CA MET A 338 -11.77 -27.04 21.45
C MET A 338 -12.38 -25.84 22.20
N GLU A 339 -12.00 -25.61 23.46
CA GLU A 339 -12.55 -24.52 24.26
C GLU A 339 -12.10 -23.15 23.72
N LEU A 340 -10.82 -23.00 23.38
CA LEU A 340 -10.31 -21.79 22.75
C LEU A 340 -10.94 -21.57 21.37
N LYS A 341 -11.12 -22.62 20.57
CA LYS A 341 -11.82 -22.53 19.27
C LYS A 341 -13.24 -21.97 19.44
N LYS A 342 -13.96 -22.41 20.48
CA LYS A 342 -15.31 -21.93 20.78
C LYS A 342 -15.31 -20.45 21.18
N ARG A 343 -14.38 -20.04 22.05
CA ARG A 343 -14.19 -18.63 22.44
C ARG A 343 -13.88 -17.73 21.24
N LEU A 344 -12.97 -18.16 20.36
CA LEU A 344 -12.61 -17.42 19.14
C LEU A 344 -13.80 -17.24 18.20
N ARG A 345 -14.64 -18.28 18.01
CA ARG A 345 -15.85 -18.19 17.17
C ARG A 345 -16.89 -17.22 17.74
N LEU A 346 -17.03 -17.16 19.07
CA LEU A 346 -17.95 -16.24 19.74
C LEU A 346 -17.46 -14.79 19.67
N ALA A 347 -16.16 -14.55 19.87
CA ALA A 347 -15.56 -13.23 19.83
C ALA A 347 -15.59 -12.56 18.45
N THR A 348 -15.72 -13.34 17.37
CA THR A 348 -15.74 -12.84 15.98
C THR A 348 -17.14 -12.78 15.38
N ARG A 349 -18.20 -12.92 16.19
CA ARG A 349 -19.58 -12.91 15.71
C ARG A 349 -20.06 -11.45 15.61
N LYS A 350 -20.27 -10.96 14.38
CA LYS A 350 -20.85 -9.63 14.11
C LYS A 350 -22.11 -9.40 14.96
N ILE A 351 -22.12 -8.35 15.76
CA ILE A 351 -23.32 -7.85 16.43
C ILE A 351 -23.86 -6.72 15.54
N SER A 352 -24.76 -7.03 14.60
CA SER A 352 -25.40 -5.96 13.83
C SER A 352 -26.44 -5.27 14.72
N ASP A 353 -26.18 -4.03 15.14
CA ASP A 353 -27.21 -3.15 15.70
C ASP A 353 -27.52 -2.04 14.68
N SER A 354 -28.64 -2.20 13.98
CA SER A 354 -28.99 -1.42 12.78
C SER A 354 -29.50 -0.01 13.08
N THR A 355 -29.06 0.66 14.15
CA THR A 355 -29.87 1.72 14.77
C THR A 355 -29.42 3.16 14.54
N ILE A 356 -28.34 3.44 13.78
CA ILE A 356 -27.97 4.82 13.43
C ILE A 356 -27.56 4.94 11.94
N ARG A 357 -28.52 4.75 11.03
CA ARG A 357 -28.35 5.12 9.62
C ARG A 357 -29.08 6.45 9.35
N ALA A 358 -28.31 7.52 9.16
CA ALA A 358 -28.76 8.63 8.33
C ALA A 358 -28.15 8.37 6.95
N GLN A 359 -28.96 8.05 5.93
CA GLN A 359 -28.43 7.86 4.59
C GLN A 359 -28.98 8.91 3.61
N PRO A 360 -28.09 9.77 3.06
CA PRO A 360 -28.34 10.59 1.89
C PRO A 360 -28.72 9.77 0.65
N LYS A 361 -28.95 10.45 -0.48
CA LYS A 361 -29.18 9.82 -1.79
C LYS A 361 -27.93 9.02 -2.21
N GLN A 362 -27.97 7.70 -2.01
CA GLN A 362 -26.93 6.78 -2.45
C GLN A 362 -27.10 6.44 -3.94
N VAL A 363 -26.01 6.46 -4.68
CA VAL A 363 -25.95 6.14 -6.10
C VAL A 363 -25.20 4.82 -6.27
N GLN A 364 -25.87 3.85 -6.87
CA GLN A 364 -25.31 2.53 -7.20
C GLN A 364 -24.62 2.57 -8.58
N PRO A 365 -23.59 1.73 -8.79
CA PRO A 365 -22.92 1.66 -10.08
C PRO A 365 -23.85 1.12 -11.18
N LYS A 366 -23.65 1.61 -12.40
CA LYS A 366 -24.30 1.11 -13.62
C LYS A 366 -23.59 -0.11 -14.20
N ALA A 367 -22.29 -0.23 -13.95
CA ALA A 367 -21.45 -1.35 -14.33
C ALA A 367 -20.24 -1.44 -13.40
N VAL A 368 -19.67 -2.63 -13.28
CA VAL A 368 -18.40 -2.86 -12.58
C VAL A 368 -17.46 -3.70 -13.45
N TYR A 369 -16.28 -3.18 -13.71
CA TYR A 369 -15.21 -3.83 -14.45
C TYR A 369 -14.26 -4.52 -13.47
N ARG A 370 -13.92 -5.78 -13.75
CA ARG A 370 -13.16 -6.64 -12.84
C ARG A 370 -12.09 -7.43 -13.59
N VAL A 371 -11.17 -8.01 -12.83
CA VAL A 371 -10.16 -8.97 -13.28
C VAL A 371 -10.24 -10.24 -12.43
N ASN A 372 -9.77 -11.36 -12.98
CA ASN A 372 -9.75 -12.65 -12.29
C ASN A 372 -8.39 -13.04 -11.70
N SER A 373 -7.46 -12.09 -11.63
CA SER A 373 -6.10 -12.29 -11.11
C SER A 373 -6.01 -11.77 -9.67
N THR A 374 -5.53 -12.61 -8.74
CA THR A 374 -5.35 -12.21 -7.34
C THR A 374 -4.27 -11.15 -7.23
N TYR A 375 -4.42 -10.21 -6.29
CA TYR A 375 -3.48 -9.12 -6.04
C TYR A 375 -3.24 -8.17 -7.24
N ALA A 376 -4.08 -8.23 -8.28
CA ALA A 376 -3.88 -7.46 -9.51
C ALA A 376 -4.05 -5.94 -9.32
N ARG A 377 -4.86 -5.53 -8.33
CA ARG A 377 -5.15 -4.12 -7.99
C ARG A 377 -5.60 -3.28 -9.18
N LEU A 378 -6.56 -3.79 -9.95
CA LEU A 378 -7.22 -3.03 -11.01
C LEU A 378 -7.77 -1.71 -10.45
N GLY A 379 -7.55 -0.62 -11.18
CA GLY A 379 -7.99 0.72 -10.80
C GLY A 379 -7.02 1.44 -9.87
N TRP A 380 -5.80 0.91 -9.73
CA TRP A 380 -4.74 1.61 -8.98
C TRP A 380 -4.48 3.01 -9.53
N SER A 381 -4.47 3.14 -10.86
CA SER A 381 -4.47 4.40 -11.59
C SER A 381 -5.64 4.40 -12.58
N LEU A 382 -6.34 5.53 -12.68
CA LEU A 382 -7.45 5.75 -13.59
C LEU A 382 -7.22 7.03 -14.40
N LEU A 383 -7.41 6.92 -15.70
CA LEU A 383 -7.30 8.05 -16.61
C LEU A 383 -8.31 7.92 -17.74
N ASN A 384 -8.68 9.05 -18.34
CA ASN A 384 -9.50 9.12 -19.54
C ASN A 384 -8.77 9.84 -20.67
N GLY A 385 -9.11 9.50 -21.91
CA GLY A 385 -8.61 10.16 -23.12
C GLY A 385 -8.97 9.36 -24.37
N ASP A 386 -9.09 10.05 -25.50
CA ASP A 386 -9.34 9.42 -26.81
C ASP A 386 -8.03 8.85 -27.36
N VAL A 387 -7.72 7.58 -27.06
CA VAL A 387 -6.42 6.96 -27.42
C VAL A 387 -6.47 6.20 -28.74
N ASN A 388 -7.67 5.92 -29.25
CA ASN A 388 -7.87 5.30 -30.56
C ASN A 388 -8.18 6.34 -31.66
N HIS A 389 -8.31 7.62 -31.30
CA HIS A 389 -8.61 8.74 -32.17
C HIS A 389 -9.96 8.63 -32.89
N ASP A 390 -10.99 8.15 -32.19
CA ASP A 390 -12.36 8.02 -32.71
C ASP A 390 -13.30 9.17 -32.33
N GLY A 391 -12.81 10.12 -31.52
CA GLY A 391 -13.55 11.28 -31.04
C GLY A 391 -14.31 11.07 -29.74
N TYR A 392 -14.21 9.89 -29.11
CA TYR A 392 -14.80 9.60 -27.81
C TYR A 392 -13.71 9.34 -26.77
N GLU A 393 -13.98 9.71 -25.51
CA GLU A 393 -13.02 9.43 -24.45
C GLU A 393 -13.08 7.96 -24.02
N ASP A 394 -11.90 7.33 -23.95
CA ASP A 394 -11.71 5.97 -23.46
C ASP A 394 -11.36 5.97 -21.97
N LEU A 395 -11.57 4.83 -21.30
CA LEU A 395 -11.14 4.62 -19.92
C LEU A 395 -9.90 3.73 -19.88
N ILE A 396 -8.82 4.25 -19.28
CA ILE A 396 -7.53 3.60 -19.13
C ILE A 396 -7.33 3.26 -17.66
N MET A 397 -7.02 1.98 -17.38
CA MET A 397 -6.98 1.44 -16.02
C MET A 397 -5.68 0.68 -15.77
N GLY A 398 -4.90 1.14 -14.79
CA GLY A 398 -3.70 0.45 -14.32
C GLY A 398 -4.02 -0.69 -13.37
N SER A 399 -3.25 -1.77 -13.50
CA SER A 399 -3.29 -2.97 -12.66
C SER A 399 -1.86 -3.39 -12.32
N PRO A 400 -1.10 -2.59 -11.54
CA PRO A 400 0.32 -2.80 -11.29
C PRO A 400 0.65 -4.07 -10.51
N GLY A 401 -0.32 -4.65 -9.80
CA GLY A 401 -0.16 -5.93 -9.13
C GLY A 401 -0.41 -7.15 -10.03
N TYR A 402 -0.80 -6.94 -11.30
CA TYR A 402 -1.04 -8.03 -12.23
C TYR A 402 0.21 -8.91 -12.34
N SER A 403 0.00 -10.21 -12.20
CA SER A 403 1.06 -11.20 -12.06
C SER A 403 0.79 -12.39 -12.96
N VAL A 404 1.86 -13.03 -13.41
CA VAL A 404 1.83 -14.31 -14.11
C VAL A 404 2.81 -15.27 -13.43
N GLU A 405 2.65 -16.59 -13.63
CA GLU A 405 3.53 -17.59 -13.00
C GLU A 405 5.02 -17.29 -13.32
N GLY A 406 5.84 -17.10 -12.27
CA GLY A 406 7.26 -16.74 -12.38
C GLY A 406 7.55 -15.26 -12.65
N ASN A 407 6.53 -14.40 -12.73
CA ASN A 407 6.69 -12.96 -12.82
C ASN A 407 5.61 -12.26 -11.97
N TYR A 408 5.88 -12.18 -10.67
CA TYR A 408 5.04 -11.49 -9.70
C TYR A 408 5.10 -9.97 -9.95
N GLN A 409 3.94 -9.31 -9.89
CA GLN A 409 3.76 -7.86 -10.08
C GLN A 409 4.44 -7.27 -11.33
N ALA A 410 4.37 -7.99 -12.45
CA ALA A 410 4.77 -7.46 -13.75
C ALA A 410 3.99 -6.17 -14.09
N GLY A 411 2.70 -6.15 -13.71
CA GLY A 411 1.77 -5.07 -14.00
C GLY A 411 1.17 -5.16 -15.40
N ARG A 412 0.04 -4.48 -15.60
CA ARG A 412 -0.72 -4.43 -16.85
C ARG A 412 -1.61 -3.19 -16.89
N VAL A 413 -1.93 -2.73 -18.09
CA VAL A 413 -2.95 -1.71 -18.33
C VAL A 413 -4.08 -2.28 -19.19
N TYR A 414 -5.31 -1.99 -18.80
CA TYR A 414 -6.53 -2.31 -19.57
C TYR A 414 -7.16 -1.02 -20.08
N ILE A 415 -7.61 -1.03 -21.34
CA ILE A 415 -8.33 0.08 -21.95
C ILE A 415 -9.69 -0.42 -22.42
N VAL A 416 -10.73 0.28 -21.98
CA VAL A 416 -12.11 0.10 -22.44
C VAL A 416 -12.47 1.32 -23.24
N LEU A 417 -12.85 1.11 -24.49
CA LEU A 417 -13.15 2.21 -25.40
C LEU A 417 -14.49 2.84 -25.07
N GLY A 418 -14.54 4.15 -25.22
CA GLY A 418 -15.76 4.93 -25.23
C GLY A 418 -16.55 4.75 -26.53
N GLY A 419 -17.62 5.52 -26.65
CA GLY A 419 -18.42 5.57 -27.86
C GLY A 419 -19.56 6.57 -27.72
N PRO A 420 -20.47 6.65 -28.71
CA PRO A 420 -21.57 7.63 -28.70
C PRO A 420 -22.51 7.51 -27.50
N ASN A 421 -22.53 6.35 -26.84
CA ASN A 421 -23.34 6.09 -25.65
C ASN A 421 -22.53 6.03 -24.35
N GLY A 422 -21.24 6.40 -24.40
CA GLY A 422 -20.32 6.34 -23.26
C GLY A 422 -19.70 4.96 -23.08
N LEU A 423 -19.21 4.70 -21.87
CA LEU A 423 -18.60 3.42 -21.54
C LEU A 423 -19.65 2.29 -21.45
N PRO A 424 -19.26 1.02 -21.69
CA PRO A 424 -20.15 -0.12 -21.56
C PRO A 424 -20.90 -0.17 -20.21
N LYS A 425 -22.24 -0.19 -20.26
CA LYS A 425 -23.13 -0.25 -19.08
C LYS A 425 -23.46 -1.67 -18.62
N LYS A 426 -22.50 -2.57 -18.79
CA LYS A 426 -22.56 -3.94 -18.33
C LYS A 426 -21.26 -4.26 -17.60
N ASP A 427 -21.33 -5.16 -16.63
CA ASP A 427 -20.13 -5.69 -15.99
C ASP A 427 -19.21 -6.35 -17.03
N LEU A 428 -17.90 -6.17 -16.86
CA LEU A 428 -16.87 -6.70 -17.76
C LEU A 428 -15.84 -7.51 -16.98
N ASP A 429 -15.46 -8.66 -17.54
CA ASP A 429 -14.21 -9.37 -17.18
C ASP A 429 -13.10 -8.86 -18.12
N LEU A 430 -12.28 -7.92 -17.64
CA LEU A 430 -11.28 -7.24 -18.46
C LEU A 430 -10.20 -8.17 -19.00
N ASN A 431 -9.97 -9.32 -18.36
CA ASN A 431 -9.04 -10.33 -18.89
C ASN A 431 -9.54 -10.93 -20.22
N LYS A 432 -10.83 -10.76 -20.55
CA LYS A 432 -11.46 -11.29 -21.77
C LYS A 432 -12.05 -10.21 -22.67
N GLU A 433 -12.57 -9.14 -22.07
CA GLU A 433 -13.44 -8.17 -22.74
C GLU A 433 -12.82 -6.77 -22.90
N ALA A 434 -11.61 -6.52 -22.37
CA ALA A 434 -10.92 -5.26 -22.63
C ALA A 434 -10.63 -5.09 -24.12
N ASN A 435 -10.80 -3.87 -24.65
CA ASN A 435 -10.59 -3.59 -26.07
C ASN A 435 -9.10 -3.57 -26.44
N ILE A 436 -8.27 -3.05 -25.53
CA ILE A 436 -6.81 -3.00 -25.65
C ILE A 436 -6.22 -3.41 -24.31
N THR A 437 -5.17 -4.21 -24.35
CA THR A 437 -4.36 -4.58 -23.18
C THR A 437 -2.91 -4.21 -23.46
N ILE A 438 -2.23 -3.59 -22.50
CA ILE A 438 -0.81 -3.29 -22.58
C ILE A 438 -0.10 -4.05 -21.47
N GLU A 439 0.87 -4.87 -21.85
CA GLU A 439 1.71 -5.60 -20.92
C GLU A 439 3.07 -4.93 -20.78
N CYS A 440 3.76 -5.19 -19.67
CA CYS A 440 5.13 -4.71 -19.53
C CYS A 440 6.00 -5.31 -20.65
N PRO A 441 6.79 -4.49 -21.37
CA PRO A 441 7.73 -4.98 -22.37
C PRO A 441 8.68 -6.05 -21.82
N ALA A 442 9.25 -6.89 -22.69
CA ALA A 442 10.22 -7.93 -22.28
C ALA A 442 11.47 -7.39 -21.55
N LEU A 443 11.74 -6.09 -21.66
CA LEU A 443 12.83 -5.39 -20.97
C LEU A 443 12.53 -5.05 -19.51
N CYS A 444 11.26 -5.09 -19.10
CA CYS A 444 10.91 -4.91 -17.70
C CYS A 444 11.53 -6.01 -16.86
N GLY A 445 12.10 -5.63 -15.71
CA GLY A 445 12.45 -6.58 -14.68
C GLY A 445 11.23 -7.37 -14.18
N ARG A 446 11.50 -8.36 -13.32
CA ARG A 446 10.43 -8.90 -12.48
C ARG A 446 9.99 -7.81 -11.50
N HIS A 447 8.70 -7.79 -11.14
CA HIS A 447 8.17 -6.87 -10.13
C HIS A 447 8.20 -5.37 -10.50
N SER A 448 8.16 -5.04 -11.80
CA SER A 448 8.27 -3.64 -12.26
C SER A 448 7.05 -2.76 -11.93
N ARG A 449 5.90 -3.37 -11.58
CA ARG A 449 4.63 -2.68 -11.25
C ARG A 449 4.12 -1.77 -12.37
N PHE A 450 4.14 -2.27 -13.61
CA PHE A 450 3.69 -1.53 -14.79
C PHE A 450 2.21 -1.11 -14.72
N GLY A 451 1.92 0.13 -15.09
CA GLY A 451 0.58 0.73 -14.93
C GLY A 451 0.37 1.41 -13.57
N SER A 452 1.44 1.68 -12.82
CA SER A 452 1.32 2.38 -11.54
C SER A 452 0.86 3.83 -11.70
N ALA A 453 1.25 4.51 -12.78
CA ALA A 453 0.76 5.83 -13.17
C ALA A 453 0.61 5.92 -14.69
N LEU A 454 -0.29 6.81 -15.12
CA LEU A 454 -0.71 6.98 -16.51
C LEU A 454 -0.74 8.46 -16.87
N ALA A 455 -0.41 8.80 -18.11
CA ALA A 455 -0.67 10.12 -18.69
C ALA A 455 -1.02 10.01 -20.17
N VAL A 456 -2.02 10.79 -20.60
CA VAL A 456 -2.37 11.00 -22.00
C VAL A 456 -1.72 12.32 -22.42
N VAL A 457 -0.91 12.26 -23.48
CA VAL A 457 -0.09 13.37 -23.98
C VAL A 457 0.00 13.28 -25.50
N ASP A 458 0.46 14.30 -26.20
CA ASP A 458 0.86 14.21 -27.62
C ASP A 458 2.37 14.48 -27.67
N LEU A 459 3.15 13.48 -27.29
CA LEU A 459 4.57 13.66 -27.01
C LEU A 459 5.38 13.74 -28.32
N ASN A 460 4.90 13.11 -29.39
CA ASN A 460 5.51 13.19 -30.72
C ASN A 460 5.01 14.39 -31.56
N ALA A 461 4.07 15.18 -31.02
CA ALA A 461 3.49 16.38 -31.62
C ALA A 461 2.87 16.15 -33.01
N ASP A 462 2.18 15.01 -33.19
CA ASP A 462 1.49 14.63 -34.43
C ASP A 462 -0.02 14.94 -34.43
N GLY A 463 -0.56 15.40 -33.30
CA GLY A 463 -1.97 15.74 -33.10
C GLY A 463 -2.82 14.57 -32.61
N ILE A 464 -2.23 13.41 -32.31
CA ILE A 464 -2.89 12.22 -31.80
C ILE A 464 -2.44 11.98 -30.35
N ASN A 465 -3.35 11.54 -29.50
CA ASN A 465 -3.03 11.19 -28.13
C ASN A 465 -2.16 9.92 -28.07
N ASP A 466 -1.01 10.07 -27.46
CA ASP A 466 -0.12 9.03 -26.97
C ASP A 466 -0.48 8.64 -25.53
N LEU A 467 0.00 7.47 -25.11
CA LEU A 467 -0.14 6.98 -23.74
C LEU A 467 1.22 6.73 -23.10
N ALA A 468 1.51 7.44 -22.02
CA ALA A 468 2.63 7.17 -21.13
C ALA A 468 2.19 6.27 -19.97
N VAL A 469 2.94 5.19 -19.73
CA VAL A 469 2.70 4.20 -18.68
C VAL A 469 3.97 3.99 -17.88
N SER A 470 3.89 4.11 -16.55
CA SER A 470 5.05 3.92 -15.68
C SER A 470 5.19 2.52 -15.09
N ALA A 471 6.42 2.19 -14.73
CA ALA A 471 6.84 1.03 -13.98
C ALA A 471 7.86 1.46 -12.90
N PRO A 472 7.41 2.06 -11.79
CA PRO A 472 8.29 2.71 -10.81
C PRO A 472 9.17 1.73 -10.01
N SER A 473 8.88 0.43 -10.07
CA SER A 473 9.69 -0.62 -9.43
C SER A 473 10.60 -1.34 -10.43
N ASP A 474 10.81 -0.81 -11.62
CA ASP A 474 11.73 -1.43 -12.56
C ASP A 474 13.18 -1.47 -12.02
N LEU A 475 13.91 -2.55 -12.35
CA LEU A 475 15.25 -2.91 -11.83
C LEU A 475 15.34 -3.21 -10.31
N THR A 476 14.25 -3.68 -9.68
CA THR A 476 14.23 -4.17 -8.28
C THR A 476 15.22 -5.31 -8.01
N ASP A 477 15.39 -6.27 -8.93
CA ASP A 477 16.24 -7.47 -8.75
C ASP A 477 17.72 -7.17 -8.41
N SER A 478 18.13 -5.90 -8.53
CA SER A 478 19.46 -5.36 -8.19
C SER A 478 19.47 -4.39 -6.99
N LEU A 479 18.37 -4.33 -6.23
CA LEU A 479 18.09 -3.35 -5.16
C LEU A 479 18.18 -1.89 -5.65
N LYS A 480 18.01 -1.64 -6.95
CA LYS A 480 18.14 -0.30 -7.53
C LYS A 480 16.85 0.50 -7.52
N TYR A 481 15.69 -0.09 -7.85
CA TYR A 481 14.42 0.65 -7.92
C TYR A 481 14.51 1.96 -8.71
N SER A 482 15.13 1.92 -9.88
CA SER A 482 15.29 3.11 -10.72
C SER A 482 13.96 3.59 -11.29
N GLY A 483 13.08 2.65 -11.66
CA GLY A 483 11.83 2.91 -12.36
C GLY A 483 12.00 3.32 -13.83
N SER A 484 10.92 3.18 -14.58
CA SER A 484 10.86 3.48 -16.01
C SER A 484 9.48 4.03 -16.43
N VAL A 485 9.44 4.74 -17.55
CA VAL A 485 8.22 5.27 -18.18
C VAL A 485 8.26 4.93 -19.67
N HIS A 486 7.23 4.22 -20.11
CA HIS A 486 7.06 3.71 -21.47
C HIS A 486 5.98 4.52 -22.19
N VAL A 487 6.28 5.00 -23.39
CA VAL A 487 5.33 5.79 -24.19
C VAL A 487 4.92 5.00 -25.43
N TYR A 488 3.63 4.92 -25.68
CA TYR A 488 3.01 4.28 -26.83
C TYR A 488 2.35 5.33 -27.70
N TYR A 489 2.85 5.50 -28.92
CA TYR A 489 2.28 6.50 -29.82
C TYR A 489 0.92 6.09 -30.35
N GLY A 490 -0.01 7.06 -30.41
CA GLY A 490 -1.34 6.86 -30.94
C GLY A 490 -1.37 6.77 -32.48
N PRO A 491 -2.52 6.38 -33.07
CA PRO A 491 -3.69 5.84 -32.40
C PRO A 491 -3.46 4.38 -31.98
N LEU A 492 -3.91 4.02 -30.77
CA LEU A 492 -3.80 2.66 -30.27
C LEU A 492 -4.83 1.75 -30.97
N LYS A 493 -4.39 0.56 -31.41
CA LYS A 493 -5.20 -0.35 -32.21
C LYS A 493 -5.93 -1.38 -31.34
N VAL A 494 -7.21 -1.59 -31.65
CA VAL A 494 -8.09 -2.59 -30.99
C VAL A 494 -7.63 -4.03 -31.29
N GLY A 495 -7.79 -4.90 -30.29
CA GLY A 495 -7.55 -6.35 -30.45
C GLY A 495 -6.07 -6.74 -30.42
N ILE A 496 -5.19 -5.83 -30.00
CA ILE A 496 -3.75 -6.06 -29.87
C ILE A 496 -3.35 -6.02 -28.40
N VAL A 497 -2.50 -6.97 -28.00
CA VAL A 497 -1.70 -6.85 -26.78
C VAL A 497 -0.45 -6.04 -27.15
N LEU A 498 -0.35 -4.81 -26.67
CA LEU A 498 0.81 -3.95 -26.94
C LEU A 498 1.92 -4.29 -25.94
N GLN A 499 3.13 -4.51 -26.46
CA GLN A 499 4.33 -4.84 -25.66
C GLN A 499 5.54 -3.99 -26.02
N ASP A 500 5.57 -3.37 -27.21
CA ASP A 500 6.70 -2.58 -27.66
C ASP A 500 6.39 -1.07 -27.56
N PRO A 501 7.05 -0.33 -26.66
CA PRO A 501 6.84 1.09 -26.54
C PRO A 501 7.60 1.84 -27.64
N SER A 502 7.04 2.97 -28.07
CA SER A 502 7.68 3.87 -29.04
C SER A 502 8.86 4.63 -28.43
N ALA A 503 8.81 4.91 -27.13
CA ALA A 503 9.92 5.48 -26.35
C ALA A 503 9.95 4.93 -24.92
N ASN A 504 11.13 4.92 -24.31
CA ASN A 504 11.33 4.48 -22.92
C ASN A 504 12.27 5.45 -22.19
N TYR A 505 11.89 5.89 -21.00
CA TYR A 505 12.68 6.77 -20.14
C TYR A 505 12.94 6.07 -18.81
N SER A 506 14.15 6.22 -18.26
CA SER A 506 14.51 5.67 -16.96
C SER A 506 15.40 6.64 -16.20
N CYS A 507 15.38 6.51 -14.88
CA CYS A 507 16.31 7.23 -14.02
C CYS A 507 17.55 6.38 -13.74
N GLN A 508 18.73 6.98 -13.74
CA GLN A 508 19.98 6.24 -13.50
C GLN A 508 20.35 6.15 -12.01
N GLU A 509 19.61 6.83 -11.14
CA GLU A 509 19.83 6.84 -9.70
C GLU A 509 19.15 5.64 -9.02
N THR A 510 19.80 5.09 -8.00
CA THR A 510 19.19 4.14 -7.07
C THR A 510 18.09 4.83 -6.25
N TYR A 511 16.98 4.12 -6.03
CA TYR A 511 15.76 4.56 -5.33
C TYR A 511 15.06 5.74 -5.99
N CYS A 512 15.24 5.90 -7.31
CA CYS A 512 14.60 6.99 -8.03
C CYS A 512 13.08 6.79 -8.14
N ASN A 513 12.63 5.52 -8.26
CA ASN A 513 11.22 5.16 -8.47
C ASN A 513 10.54 6.02 -9.53
N PHE A 514 11.24 6.18 -10.66
CA PHE A 514 10.85 7.07 -11.74
C PHE A 514 9.48 6.69 -12.29
N GLY A 515 8.60 7.69 -12.42
CA GLY A 515 7.22 7.44 -12.85
C GLY A 515 6.26 7.04 -11.73
N TRP A 516 6.56 7.35 -10.46
CA TRP A 516 5.60 7.17 -9.37
C TRP A 516 4.27 7.89 -9.64
N THR A 517 4.35 9.11 -10.20
CA THR A 517 3.20 9.84 -10.75
C THR A 517 3.55 10.42 -12.11
N LEU A 518 2.53 10.56 -12.95
CA LEU A 518 2.62 11.18 -14.28
C LEU A 518 1.52 12.24 -14.40
N SER A 519 1.80 13.31 -15.15
CA SER A 519 0.80 14.27 -15.61
C SER A 519 1.14 14.71 -17.02
N GLY A 520 0.11 14.82 -17.86
CA GLY A 520 0.21 15.47 -19.16
C GLY A 520 -0.20 16.94 -19.06
N GLY A 521 0.42 17.81 -19.85
CA GLY A 521 -0.04 19.18 -20.05
C GLY A 521 1.02 20.07 -20.68
N ASP A 522 0.59 21.11 -21.38
CA ASP A 522 1.48 22.04 -22.07
C ASP A 522 2.23 22.92 -21.06
N VAL A 523 3.52 22.64 -20.84
CA VAL A 523 4.36 23.36 -19.88
C VAL A 523 5.24 24.42 -20.52
N ASN A 524 5.41 24.41 -21.84
CA ASN A 524 6.21 25.39 -22.57
C ASN A 524 5.34 26.39 -23.39
N SER A 525 4.03 26.22 -23.37
CA SER A 525 3.03 27.00 -24.12
C SER A 525 3.16 26.90 -25.65
N ASP A 526 3.63 25.76 -26.18
CA ASP A 526 3.75 25.52 -27.62
C ASP A 526 2.51 24.87 -28.26
N GLY A 527 1.51 24.54 -27.44
CA GLY A 527 0.24 23.94 -27.86
C GLY A 527 0.19 22.41 -27.82
N PHE A 528 1.29 21.73 -27.49
CA PHE A 528 1.34 20.29 -27.32
C PHE A 528 1.44 19.91 -25.83
N ALA A 529 0.84 18.78 -25.46
CA ALA A 529 0.89 18.32 -24.08
C ALA A 529 2.24 17.64 -23.79
N ASP A 530 3.00 18.20 -22.84
CA ASP A 530 4.27 17.66 -22.38
C ASP A 530 4.07 16.63 -21.27
N LEU A 531 5.10 15.81 -21.03
CA LEU A 531 5.08 14.78 -19.99
C LEU A 531 5.83 15.25 -18.74
N VAL A 532 5.12 15.30 -17.61
CA VAL A 532 5.67 15.58 -16.27
C VAL A 532 5.73 14.30 -15.46
N ILE A 533 6.87 14.03 -14.84
CA ILE A 533 7.17 12.78 -14.14
C ILE A 533 7.59 13.08 -12.70
N GLY A 534 6.82 12.55 -11.74
CA GLY A 534 7.13 12.60 -10.31
C GLY A 534 7.95 11.40 -9.84
N SER A 535 8.88 11.63 -8.91
CA SER A 535 9.81 10.63 -8.38
C SER A 535 10.08 10.94 -6.89
N PRO A 536 9.10 10.73 -5.99
CA PRO A 536 9.14 11.21 -4.61
C PRO A 536 10.24 10.56 -3.75
N PHE A 537 10.63 9.33 -4.06
CA PHE A 537 11.66 8.62 -3.31
C PHE A 537 13.08 8.89 -3.82
N ALA A 538 13.21 9.60 -4.96
CA ALA A 538 14.50 9.90 -5.53
C ALA A 538 15.40 10.67 -4.54
N PRO A 539 16.71 10.38 -4.54
CA PRO A 539 17.65 11.06 -3.65
C PRO A 539 17.57 12.59 -3.77
N GLY A 540 17.58 13.14 -4.98
CA GLY A 540 17.46 14.59 -5.19
C GLY A 540 18.56 15.42 -4.50
N GLY A 541 19.74 14.83 -4.26
CA GLY A 541 20.82 15.41 -3.48
C GLY A 541 20.77 15.14 -1.97
N GLY A 542 19.86 14.28 -1.50
CA GLY A 542 19.74 13.80 -0.13
C GLY A 542 19.01 12.45 -0.04
N GLU A 543 18.28 12.20 1.03
CA GLU A 543 17.51 10.97 1.23
C GLU A 543 16.03 11.24 0.94
N GLN A 544 15.45 10.59 -0.08
CA GLN A 544 14.02 10.73 -0.44
C GLN A 544 13.53 12.18 -0.49
N ARG A 545 14.36 13.11 -1.00
CA ARG A 545 13.92 14.49 -1.21
C ARG A 545 12.83 14.56 -2.27
N GLY A 546 12.91 13.65 -3.22
CA GLY A 546 12.05 13.60 -4.38
C GLY A 546 12.54 14.49 -5.51
N LYS A 547 12.01 14.23 -6.70
CA LYS A 547 12.36 14.90 -7.95
C LYS A 547 11.15 14.97 -8.86
N VAL A 548 11.05 16.04 -9.64
CA VAL A 548 10.12 16.16 -10.78
C VAL A 548 10.92 16.45 -12.04
N THR A 549 10.55 15.77 -13.11
CA THR A 549 11.22 15.83 -14.41
C THR A 549 10.20 16.13 -15.50
N VAL A 550 10.58 16.88 -16.52
CA VAL A 550 9.74 17.21 -17.68
C VAL A 550 10.42 16.78 -18.97
N ILE A 551 9.61 16.24 -19.87
CA ILE A 551 9.97 15.90 -21.24
C ILE A 551 9.01 16.66 -22.14
N LEU A 552 9.56 17.53 -22.99
CA LEU A 552 8.76 18.33 -23.91
C LEU A 552 8.34 17.52 -25.13
N ALA A 553 7.12 17.78 -25.60
CA ALA A 553 6.60 17.27 -26.85
C ALA A 553 7.44 17.79 -28.03
N LYS A 554 7.82 16.89 -28.94
CA LYS A 554 8.69 17.23 -30.08
C LYS A 554 8.37 16.36 -31.29
N LYS A 555 8.31 16.99 -32.47
CA LYS A 555 8.23 16.28 -33.75
C LYS A 555 9.47 15.43 -34.01
N GLY A 556 9.27 14.17 -34.37
CA GLY A 556 10.34 13.23 -34.74
C GLY A 556 10.80 12.34 -33.57
N LYS A 557 12.02 11.81 -33.66
CA LYS A 557 12.53 10.87 -32.65
C LYS A 557 12.92 11.63 -31.38
N ILE A 558 12.30 11.29 -30.26
CA ILE A 558 12.62 11.87 -28.95
C ILE A 558 13.85 11.16 -28.38
N ASP A 559 14.79 11.94 -27.82
CA ASP A 559 15.98 11.42 -27.16
C ASP A 559 15.64 10.93 -25.75
N SER A 560 15.61 9.62 -25.58
CA SER A 560 15.29 8.94 -24.30
C SER A 560 16.27 9.22 -23.16
N GLY A 561 17.42 9.87 -23.41
CA GLY A 561 18.47 10.10 -22.42
C GLY A 561 18.52 11.50 -21.82
N LYS A 562 17.68 12.45 -22.28
CA LYS A 562 17.77 13.85 -21.87
C LYS A 562 16.42 14.40 -21.43
N PHE A 563 16.41 14.99 -20.23
CA PHE A 563 15.26 15.69 -19.69
C PHE A 563 15.36 17.19 -19.96
N ASP A 564 14.23 17.83 -20.28
CA ASP A 564 14.18 19.26 -20.62
C ASP A 564 14.17 20.15 -19.36
N TRP A 565 13.59 19.66 -18.27
CA TRP A 565 13.64 20.32 -16.96
C TRP A 565 13.66 19.30 -15.82
N VAL A 566 14.41 19.60 -14.75
CA VAL A 566 14.52 18.76 -13.55
C VAL A 566 14.52 19.67 -12.32
N GLN A 567 13.71 19.32 -11.32
CA GLN A 567 13.67 19.99 -10.03
C GLN A 567 13.72 18.96 -8.90
N ASN A 568 14.64 19.18 -7.97
CA ASN A 568 14.75 18.36 -6.75
C ASN A 568 13.97 19.00 -5.60
N GLY A 569 13.44 18.15 -4.71
CA GLY A 569 12.90 18.57 -3.43
C GLY A 569 13.98 19.16 -2.51
N GLU A 570 13.55 19.99 -1.56
CA GLU A 570 14.48 20.76 -0.72
C GLU A 570 14.81 20.09 0.62
N GLN A 571 14.05 19.09 1.05
CA GLN A 571 14.14 18.48 2.37
C GLN A 571 14.09 16.96 2.29
N ASP A 572 14.96 16.28 3.05
CA ASP A 572 14.99 14.81 3.12
C ASP A 572 13.64 14.26 3.61
N TYR A 573 13.19 13.17 3.00
CA TYR A 573 11.91 12.51 3.24
C TYR A 573 10.67 13.40 3.01
N SER A 574 10.79 14.50 2.26
CA SER A 574 9.63 15.36 1.94
C SER A 574 8.75 14.82 0.82
N TRP A 575 9.26 13.87 0.04
CA TRP A 575 8.56 13.23 -1.08
C TRP A 575 8.06 14.23 -2.13
N PHE A 576 8.89 15.19 -2.52
CA PHE A 576 8.58 16.12 -3.60
C PHE A 576 8.32 15.38 -4.91
N GLY A 577 7.17 15.64 -5.54
CA GLY A 577 6.71 14.91 -6.71
C GLY A 577 5.81 13.71 -6.39
N TYR A 578 5.34 13.59 -5.15
CA TYR A 578 4.37 12.56 -4.78
C TYR A 578 3.05 12.69 -5.55
N SER A 579 2.64 13.92 -5.82
CA SER A 579 1.51 14.28 -6.69
C SER A 579 1.95 15.41 -7.60
N VAL A 580 1.52 15.37 -8.86
CA VAL A 580 1.84 16.37 -9.88
C VAL A 580 0.61 16.65 -10.71
N ALA A 581 0.39 17.91 -11.08
CA ALA A 581 -0.59 18.26 -12.10
C ALA A 581 -0.17 19.51 -12.87
N VAL A 582 -0.47 19.52 -14.16
CA VAL A 582 -0.42 20.72 -14.99
C VAL A 582 -1.85 21.19 -15.24
N LYS A 583 -2.15 22.44 -14.89
CA LYS A 583 -3.49 23.00 -15.12
C LYS A 583 -3.42 24.42 -15.64
N LYS A 584 -4.20 24.68 -16.69
CA LYS A 584 -4.46 26.03 -17.18
C LYS A 584 -5.42 26.76 -16.24
N THR A 585 -5.01 27.92 -15.77
CA THR A 585 -5.85 28.85 -15.01
C THR A 585 -6.34 29.96 -15.93
N SER A 586 -7.54 30.45 -15.66
CA SER A 586 -8.16 31.56 -16.38
C SER A 586 -7.37 32.88 -16.28
N LEU A 587 -6.66 33.09 -15.16
CA LEU A 587 -6.02 34.37 -14.84
C LEU A 587 -4.48 34.36 -14.89
N ALA A 588 -3.83 33.21 -14.87
CA ALA A 588 -2.38 33.12 -14.68
C ALA A 588 -1.69 32.07 -15.56
N GLY A 589 -2.33 31.68 -16.67
CA GLY A 589 -1.78 30.70 -17.61
C GLY A 589 -1.64 29.31 -17.00
N ASN A 590 -0.68 28.53 -17.48
CA ASN A 590 -0.47 27.16 -17.02
C ASN A 590 0.33 27.13 -15.71
N TRP A 591 -0.14 26.33 -14.76
CA TRP A 591 0.54 26.06 -13.50
C TRP A 591 1.02 24.63 -13.46
N LEU A 592 2.27 24.44 -13.04
CA LEU A 592 2.78 23.14 -12.60
C LEU A 592 2.70 23.09 -11.07
N MET A 593 1.84 22.22 -10.56
CA MET A 593 1.63 22.00 -9.14
C MET A 593 2.32 20.71 -8.71
N ILE A 594 3.07 20.76 -7.62
CA ILE A 594 3.87 19.63 -7.12
C ILE A 594 3.65 19.48 -5.61
N GLY A 595 3.21 18.30 -5.18
CA GLY A 595 3.02 17.95 -3.77
C GLY A 595 4.24 17.30 -3.13
N ALA A 596 4.42 17.56 -1.84
CA ALA A 596 5.42 16.98 -0.95
C ALA A 596 4.76 16.68 0.41
N PRO A 597 3.94 15.63 0.51
CA PRO A 597 3.03 15.41 1.65
C PRO A 597 3.74 15.13 2.97
N THR A 598 4.99 14.66 2.94
CA THR A 598 5.76 14.34 4.15
C THR A 598 6.73 15.47 4.53
N PHE A 599 6.63 16.63 3.86
CA PHE A 599 7.38 17.82 4.26
C PHE A 599 7.14 18.15 5.75
N ARG A 600 8.24 18.41 6.46
CA ARG A 600 8.28 18.69 7.89
C ARG A 600 8.50 20.17 8.16
N LYS A 601 7.78 20.69 9.15
CA LYS A 601 8.09 22.01 9.72
C LYS A 601 9.13 21.85 10.82
N CYS A 602 10.38 22.15 10.49
CA CYS A 602 11.51 22.02 11.41
C CYS A 602 11.49 23.07 12.51
N ALA A 603 11.83 22.68 13.73
CA ALA A 603 12.05 23.59 14.85
C ALA A 603 13.42 24.30 14.77
N LEU A 604 14.39 23.67 14.10
CA LEU A 604 15.77 24.16 13.95
C LEU A 604 16.06 24.58 12.50
N ALA A 605 16.90 25.61 12.33
CA ALA A 605 17.23 26.17 11.02
C ALA A 605 17.97 25.19 10.08
N ASN A 606 18.74 24.25 10.65
CA ASN A 606 19.43 23.19 9.90
C ASN A 606 18.53 21.96 9.61
N CYS A 607 17.27 21.98 10.05
CA CYS A 607 16.31 20.89 9.91
C CYS A 607 16.76 19.52 10.48
N SER A 608 17.74 19.47 11.39
CA SER A 608 18.02 18.23 12.13
C SER A 608 16.83 17.86 12.99
N PHE A 609 16.50 16.57 13.03
CA PHE A 609 15.33 16.06 13.76
C PHE A 609 15.26 16.57 15.20
N ASN A 610 14.08 17.04 15.58
CA ASN A 610 13.78 17.54 16.91
C ASN A 610 12.38 17.11 17.35
N ALA A 611 12.20 16.87 18.65
CA ALA A 611 10.90 16.54 19.23
C ALA A 611 9.85 17.66 19.07
N LYS A 612 10.26 18.91 18.77
CA LYS A 612 9.36 20.04 18.49
C LYS A 612 9.07 20.24 17.00
N ASP A 613 9.66 19.43 16.12
CA ASP A 613 9.27 19.44 14.72
C ASP A 613 7.79 19.06 14.60
N LYS A 614 7.10 19.55 13.56
CA LYS A 614 5.81 18.97 13.16
C LYS A 614 6.02 18.09 11.95
N GLN A 615 5.90 16.78 12.14
CA GLN A 615 6.07 15.78 11.09
C GLN A 615 4.98 15.88 10.03
N SER A 616 5.34 15.57 8.78
CA SER A 616 4.39 15.34 7.68
C SER A 616 3.26 16.36 7.56
N VAL A 617 3.55 17.65 7.81
CA VAL A 617 2.57 18.74 7.62
C VAL A 617 2.19 18.87 6.15
N GLY A 618 3.12 18.51 5.26
CA GLY A 618 2.96 18.56 3.83
C GLY A 618 3.16 19.95 3.23
N LYS A 619 3.50 19.98 1.95
CA LYS A 619 3.72 21.21 1.19
C LYS A 619 3.25 21.06 -0.26
N LEU A 620 2.64 22.11 -0.80
CA LEU A 620 2.29 22.25 -2.21
C LEU A 620 3.12 23.38 -2.82
N TYR A 621 3.78 23.11 -3.94
CA TYR A 621 4.55 24.07 -4.73
C TYR A 621 3.80 24.40 -6.02
N ILE A 622 3.75 25.67 -6.40
CA ILE A 622 3.09 26.11 -7.64
C ILE A 622 4.08 26.94 -8.46
N TYR A 623 4.44 26.38 -9.62
CA TYR A 623 5.32 26.98 -10.60
C TYR A 623 4.47 27.59 -11.73
N VAL A 624 4.74 28.85 -12.06
CA VAL A 624 4.08 29.53 -13.19
C VAL A 624 4.87 29.24 -14.47
N LEU A 625 4.17 28.69 -15.47
CA LEU A 625 4.73 28.26 -16.76
C LEU A 625 4.56 29.38 -17.80
N PRO A 626 5.45 29.46 -18.82
CA PRO A 626 6.55 28.52 -19.12
C PRO A 626 7.87 28.83 -18.39
N THR A 627 7.89 29.83 -17.50
CA THR A 627 9.14 30.28 -16.84
C THR A 627 9.69 29.34 -15.78
N TYR A 628 8.90 28.34 -15.36
CA TYR A 628 9.19 27.49 -14.20
C TYR A 628 9.55 28.29 -12.94
N LYS A 629 8.94 29.47 -12.75
CA LYS A 629 9.15 30.29 -11.57
C LYS A 629 8.24 29.80 -10.44
N LEU A 630 8.84 29.28 -9.37
CA LEU A 630 8.12 29.02 -8.13
C LEU A 630 7.53 30.33 -7.61
N THR A 631 6.20 30.43 -7.62
CA THR A 631 5.49 31.68 -7.30
C THR A 631 4.70 31.53 -6.00
N TYR A 632 4.04 30.39 -5.81
CA TYR A 632 3.26 30.13 -4.60
C TYR A 632 3.70 28.84 -3.92
N SER A 633 3.55 28.80 -2.60
CA SER A 633 3.63 27.55 -1.84
C SER A 633 2.66 27.55 -0.67
N PHE A 634 2.15 26.38 -0.33
CA PHE A 634 1.30 26.15 0.85
C PHE A 634 1.98 25.13 1.73
N ILE A 635 2.04 25.39 3.03
CA ILE A 635 2.63 24.48 4.01
C ILE A 635 1.54 24.17 5.02
N GLY A 636 1.35 22.89 5.33
CA GLY A 636 0.40 22.49 6.35
C GLY A 636 0.77 23.05 7.73
N SER A 637 -0.22 23.20 8.59
CA SER A 637 -0.07 23.69 9.96
C SER A 637 -0.12 22.59 11.01
N GLU A 638 -0.76 21.47 10.69
CA GLU A 638 -1.01 20.34 11.59
C GLU A 638 -0.09 19.18 11.27
N GLU A 639 0.38 18.53 12.31
CA GLU A 639 1.22 17.35 12.20
C GLU A 639 0.44 16.22 11.52
N HIS A 640 1.12 15.49 10.65
CA HIS A 640 0.56 14.48 9.77
C HIS A 640 -0.53 14.95 8.81
N ALA A 641 -0.83 16.23 8.66
CA ALA A 641 -1.90 16.68 7.75
C ALA A 641 -1.73 16.22 6.28
N LYS A 642 -0.51 15.91 5.85
CA LYS A 642 -0.16 15.48 4.48
C LYS A 642 -0.71 16.40 3.40
N LEU A 643 -0.64 17.71 3.64
CA LEU A 643 -1.04 18.73 2.67
C LEU A 643 -0.29 18.52 1.34
N GLY A 644 -1.04 18.53 0.24
CA GLY A 644 -0.48 18.31 -1.10
C GLY A 644 -0.40 16.84 -1.49
N SER A 645 -0.98 15.93 -0.71
CA SER A 645 -1.22 14.54 -1.15
C SER A 645 -2.14 14.47 -2.37
N SER A 646 -3.14 15.36 -2.44
CA SER A 646 -4.03 15.56 -3.59
C SER A 646 -4.42 17.03 -3.75
N PHE A 647 -4.70 17.46 -4.98
CA PHE A 647 -5.18 18.80 -5.28
C PHE A 647 -5.88 18.85 -6.65
N SER A 648 -6.75 19.83 -6.83
CA SER A 648 -7.43 20.09 -8.10
C SER A 648 -7.72 21.58 -8.24
N VAL A 649 -7.73 22.07 -9.48
CA VAL A 649 -8.17 23.42 -9.82
C VAL A 649 -9.35 23.37 -10.78
N GLY A 650 -10.39 24.13 -10.50
CA GLY A 650 -11.61 24.22 -11.32
C GLY A 650 -12.43 25.46 -11.01
N ALA A 651 -13.54 25.65 -11.73
CA ALA A 651 -14.39 26.84 -11.71
C ALA A 651 -15.82 26.53 -11.23
N PRO A 652 -16.04 26.29 -9.92
CA PRO A 652 -17.35 25.88 -9.40
C PRO A 652 -18.35 27.02 -9.14
N PHE A 653 -18.01 28.28 -9.42
CA PHE A 653 -18.88 29.43 -9.13
C PHE A 653 -18.86 30.44 -10.26
N GLU A 654 -20.01 31.01 -10.63
CA GLU A 654 -20.08 32.06 -11.67
C GLU A 654 -19.22 33.30 -11.33
N LYS A 655 -19.10 33.64 -10.04
CA LYS A 655 -18.40 34.84 -9.56
C LYS A 655 -16.88 34.66 -9.41
N TYR A 656 -16.40 33.42 -9.37
CA TYR A 656 -15.00 33.12 -9.09
C TYR A 656 -14.43 32.31 -10.25
N THR A 657 -13.37 32.83 -10.88
CA THR A 657 -12.89 32.23 -12.13
C THR A 657 -12.18 30.89 -11.91
N ASP A 658 -11.39 30.74 -10.83
CA ASP A 658 -10.75 29.46 -10.46
C ASP A 658 -10.64 29.28 -8.94
N MET A 659 -10.85 28.06 -8.47
CA MET A 659 -10.66 27.59 -7.11
C MET A 659 -9.60 26.49 -7.06
N LEU A 660 -8.71 26.55 -6.08
CA LEU A 660 -7.74 25.51 -5.76
C LEU A 660 -8.21 24.73 -4.53
N ALA A 661 -8.49 23.44 -4.69
CA ALA A 661 -8.75 22.51 -3.60
C ALA A 661 -7.47 21.72 -3.28
N ILE A 662 -7.18 21.53 -1.98
CA ILE A 662 -6.03 20.78 -1.49
C ILE A 662 -6.49 19.81 -0.40
N GLY A 663 -6.20 18.52 -0.57
CA GLY A 663 -6.49 17.49 0.42
C GLY A 663 -5.53 17.54 1.61
N ILE A 664 -6.08 17.27 2.79
CA ILE A 664 -5.38 17.05 4.07
C ILE A 664 -5.96 15.80 4.74
N PRO A 665 -5.77 14.60 4.17
CA PRO A 665 -6.55 13.40 4.49
C PRO A 665 -6.32 12.84 5.90
N ASP A 666 -5.31 13.31 6.60
CA ASP A 666 -4.78 12.68 7.80
C ASP A 666 -4.98 13.52 9.06
N ILE A 667 -5.66 14.67 8.95
CA ILE A 667 -5.94 15.52 10.10
C ILE A 667 -7.00 14.90 11.03
N ASP A 668 -6.85 15.22 12.31
CA ASP A 668 -7.88 14.98 13.30
C ASP A 668 -8.97 16.04 13.17
N VAL A 669 -10.23 15.62 13.26
CA VAL A 669 -11.38 16.53 13.19
C VAL A 669 -12.11 16.54 14.52
N GLN A 670 -12.26 17.71 15.12
CA GLN A 670 -13.10 17.86 16.32
C GLN A 670 -14.57 17.93 15.91
N GLY A 671 -15.33 16.89 16.23
CA GLY A 671 -16.75 16.78 15.89
C GLY A 671 -17.64 16.50 17.09
N SER A 672 -18.86 16.02 16.83
CA SER A 672 -19.79 15.59 17.87
C SER A 672 -20.61 14.37 17.46
N VAL A 673 -20.91 13.51 18.42
CA VAL A 673 -21.78 12.32 18.29
C VAL A 673 -22.88 12.41 19.35
N VAL A 674 -24.14 12.47 18.92
CA VAL A 674 -25.34 12.64 19.76
C VAL A 674 -25.16 13.82 20.75
N GLY A 675 -24.59 14.92 20.26
CA GLY A 675 -24.32 16.14 21.03
C GLY A 675 -23.08 16.10 21.94
N TYR A 676 -22.38 14.96 22.04
CA TYR A 676 -21.11 14.86 22.78
C TYR A 676 -19.93 15.17 21.88
N SER A 677 -19.03 16.04 22.33
CA SER A 677 -17.80 16.37 21.61
C SER A 677 -16.86 15.15 21.55
N VAL A 678 -16.43 14.77 20.34
CA VAL A 678 -15.57 13.60 20.09
C VAL A 678 -14.50 13.97 19.06
N PRO A 679 -13.22 13.64 19.29
CA PRO A 679 -12.21 13.72 18.25
C PRO A 679 -12.36 12.56 17.27
N PHE A 680 -12.44 12.87 15.99
CA PHE A 680 -12.34 11.90 14.90
C PHE A 680 -10.89 11.90 14.39
N HIS A 681 -10.09 10.97 14.91
CA HIS A 681 -8.69 10.87 14.53
C HIS A 681 -8.56 10.51 13.06
N GLN A 682 -7.70 11.22 12.32
CA GLN A 682 -7.43 11.00 10.90
C GLN A 682 -8.70 10.93 10.03
N ALA A 683 -9.71 11.71 10.38
CA ALA A 683 -10.95 11.82 9.60
C ALA A 683 -10.70 12.51 8.24
N GLY A 684 -9.71 13.40 8.20
CA GLY A 684 -9.31 14.11 6.99
C GLY A 684 -10.18 15.32 6.65
N GLY A 685 -9.68 16.12 5.71
CA GLY A 685 -10.36 17.32 5.25
C GLY A 685 -9.84 17.84 3.91
N VAL A 686 -10.46 18.92 3.44
CA VAL A 686 -10.11 19.60 2.20
C VAL A 686 -10.18 21.10 2.41
N LEU A 687 -9.16 21.82 1.93
CA LEU A 687 -9.07 23.28 1.98
C LEU A 687 -9.26 23.85 0.58
N VAL A 688 -10.13 24.86 0.43
CA VAL A 688 -10.41 25.50 -0.86
C VAL A 688 -10.07 26.98 -0.84
N TYR A 689 -9.26 27.40 -1.81
CA TYR A 689 -8.76 28.76 -1.97
C TYR A 689 -9.19 29.36 -3.30
N ASN A 690 -9.46 30.66 -3.32
CA ASN A 690 -9.70 31.39 -4.55
C ASN A 690 -8.38 31.81 -5.21
N VAL A 691 -8.17 31.39 -6.46
CA VAL A 691 -6.95 31.68 -7.23
C VAL A 691 -6.72 33.18 -7.43
N SER A 692 -7.76 33.97 -7.70
CA SER A 692 -7.66 35.44 -7.85
C SER A 692 -7.07 36.11 -6.61
N ASN A 693 -7.38 35.59 -5.42
CA ASN A 693 -6.84 36.10 -4.16
C ASN A 693 -5.38 35.70 -3.99
N LEU A 694 -5.00 34.49 -4.43
CA LEU A 694 -3.60 34.04 -4.41
C LEU A 694 -2.71 34.93 -5.28
N LEU A 695 -3.22 35.39 -6.43
CA LEU A 695 -2.50 36.35 -7.28
C LEU A 695 -2.18 37.69 -6.61
N ARG A 696 -2.89 38.02 -5.53
CA ARG A 696 -2.69 39.22 -4.70
C ARG A 696 -1.97 38.91 -3.38
N ASP A 697 -1.32 37.74 -3.30
CA ASP A 697 -0.67 37.18 -2.10
C ASP A 697 -1.59 37.03 -0.89
N TYR A 698 -2.91 36.91 -1.13
CA TYR A 698 -3.90 36.77 -0.09
C TYR A 698 -4.40 35.32 0.02
N LYS A 699 -3.77 34.53 0.89
CA LYS A 699 -4.12 33.12 1.15
C LYS A 699 -5.33 32.98 2.09
N ARG A 700 -6.46 33.58 1.71
CA ARG A 700 -7.70 33.44 2.48
C ARG A 700 -8.47 32.20 2.03
N LEU A 701 -8.70 31.31 2.98
CA LEU A 701 -9.57 30.15 2.82
C LEU A 701 -10.99 30.62 2.47
N VAL A 702 -11.57 30.01 1.43
CA VAL A 702 -12.96 30.25 1.01
C VAL A 702 -13.89 29.28 1.71
N THR A 703 -13.54 28.00 1.67
CA THR A 703 -14.33 26.93 2.29
C THR A 703 -13.44 25.77 2.74
N SER A 704 -13.95 24.97 3.68
CA SER A 704 -13.36 23.72 4.13
C SER A 704 -14.40 22.62 4.26
N PHE A 705 -13.94 21.39 4.04
CA PHE A 705 -14.70 20.16 4.23
C PHE A 705 -13.94 19.25 5.20
N SER A 706 -14.68 18.48 5.98
CA SER A 706 -14.15 17.56 7.00
C SER A 706 -14.93 16.24 6.99
N GLY A 707 -14.21 15.13 7.16
CA GLY A 707 -14.76 13.77 7.30
C GLY A 707 -15.43 13.52 8.65
N ASP A 708 -16.36 12.57 8.70
CA ASP A 708 -17.27 12.36 9.84
C ASP A 708 -17.11 11.04 10.58
N ARG A 709 -16.05 10.27 10.31
CA ARG A 709 -15.63 9.12 11.12
C ARG A 709 -14.12 9.12 11.36
N ARG A 710 -13.72 8.31 12.33
CA ARG A 710 -12.31 8.02 12.58
C ARG A 710 -11.73 7.28 11.38
N PHE A 711 -10.53 7.69 10.98
CA PHE A 711 -9.76 7.07 9.92
C PHE A 711 -10.43 7.07 8.54
N ASP A 712 -11.47 7.89 8.30
CA ASP A 712 -12.17 8.04 7.01
C ASP A 712 -11.21 8.32 5.83
N ARG A 713 -10.14 9.07 6.11
CA ARG A 713 -9.23 9.67 5.12
C ARG A 713 -9.97 10.52 4.10
N PHE A 714 -10.87 11.37 4.58
CA PHE A 714 -11.63 12.27 3.72
C PHE A 714 -10.69 13.25 3.00
N GLY A 715 -10.82 13.35 1.67
CA GLY A 715 -9.96 14.19 0.83
C GLY A 715 -8.73 13.48 0.27
N VAL A 716 -8.66 12.14 0.32
CA VAL A 716 -7.61 11.38 -0.38
C VAL A 716 -7.59 11.72 -1.86
N THR A 717 -8.76 11.78 -2.50
CA THR A 717 -8.92 12.23 -3.89
C THR A 717 -9.84 13.43 -3.92
N VAL A 718 -9.39 14.50 -4.58
CA VAL A 718 -10.15 15.72 -4.80
C VAL A 718 -10.15 16.01 -6.30
N LYS A 719 -11.32 16.24 -6.90
CA LYS A 719 -11.43 16.53 -8.34
C LYS A 719 -12.55 17.51 -8.62
N PHE A 720 -12.20 18.55 -9.38
CA PHE A 720 -13.18 19.41 -10.04
C PHE A 720 -13.44 18.89 -11.44
N ALA A 721 -14.71 18.80 -11.81
CA ALA A 721 -15.15 18.48 -13.16
C ALA A 721 -16.61 18.87 -13.35
N ASP A 722 -16.94 19.49 -14.48
CA ASP A 722 -18.33 19.71 -14.91
C ASP A 722 -19.02 18.36 -15.26
N LEU A 723 -19.83 17.82 -14.33
CA LEU A 723 -20.47 16.51 -14.48
C LEU A 723 -21.81 16.60 -15.20
N ASN A 724 -22.50 17.73 -15.09
CA ASN A 724 -23.83 17.97 -15.64
C ASN A 724 -23.83 18.76 -16.98
N GLY A 725 -22.66 19.25 -17.39
CA GLY A 725 -22.43 19.98 -18.63
C GLY A 725 -22.97 21.41 -18.66
N ASP A 726 -23.14 22.05 -17.49
CA ASP A 726 -23.65 23.41 -17.39
C ASP A 726 -22.56 24.50 -17.52
N GLY A 727 -21.30 24.08 -17.61
CA GLY A 727 -20.14 24.96 -17.75
C GLY A 727 -19.51 25.40 -16.43
N LEU A 728 -20.03 24.95 -15.28
CA LEU A 728 -19.40 25.09 -13.97
C LEU A 728 -18.87 23.72 -13.51
N ASP A 729 -17.72 23.73 -12.83
CA ASP A 729 -17.18 22.49 -12.30
C ASP A 729 -17.91 22.04 -11.02
N ASP A 730 -18.35 20.79 -10.98
CA ASP A 730 -18.77 20.13 -9.75
C ASP A 730 -17.55 19.62 -8.97
N PHE A 731 -17.77 19.19 -7.72
CA PHE A 731 -16.71 18.78 -6.81
C PHE A 731 -16.88 17.36 -6.26
N LEU A 732 -15.89 16.52 -6.55
CA LEU A 732 -15.80 15.13 -6.11
C LEU A 732 -14.77 14.99 -4.99
N LEU A 733 -15.18 14.39 -3.88
CA LEU A 733 -14.34 14.15 -2.70
C LEU A 733 -14.44 12.68 -2.25
N SER A 734 -13.33 11.99 -2.05
CA SER A 734 -13.33 10.59 -1.59
C SER A 734 -12.96 10.44 -0.11
N ALA A 735 -13.49 9.38 0.51
CA ALA A 735 -13.10 8.90 1.83
C ALA A 735 -13.00 7.36 1.78
N PRO A 736 -11.85 6.81 1.33
CA PRO A 736 -11.75 5.39 1.00
C PRO A 736 -11.84 4.44 2.18
N LEU A 737 -11.52 4.91 3.39
CA LEU A 737 -11.54 4.10 4.61
C LEU A 737 -12.79 4.32 5.45
N ARG A 738 -13.78 5.01 4.90
CA ARG A 738 -15.00 5.34 5.62
C ARG A 738 -15.79 4.11 6.04
N THR A 739 -16.31 4.14 7.28
CA THR A 739 -17.36 3.22 7.76
C THR A 739 -18.75 3.85 7.86
N ASP A 740 -19.79 3.09 7.53
CA ASP A 740 -21.19 3.52 7.70
C ASP A 740 -21.64 3.49 9.16
N ASP A 741 -21.15 2.53 9.95
CA ASP A 741 -21.55 2.31 11.34
C ASP A 741 -20.43 2.72 12.31
N ILE A 742 -20.73 3.71 13.14
CA ILE A 742 -19.81 4.22 14.17
C ILE A 742 -19.47 3.17 15.24
N THR A 743 -20.31 2.14 15.41
CA THR A 743 -20.07 1.01 16.31
C THR A 743 -19.22 -0.09 15.66
N GLU A 744 -19.21 -0.17 14.33
CA GLU A 744 -18.36 -1.08 13.56
C GLU A 744 -16.95 -0.51 13.28
N GLU A 745 -16.66 0.75 13.67
CA GLU A 745 -15.29 1.30 13.71
C GLU A 745 -14.32 0.38 14.46
N LEU A 746 -14.83 -0.32 15.47
CA LEU A 746 -14.07 -1.30 16.25
C LEU A 746 -13.92 -2.63 15.52
N GLU A 747 -14.79 -3.01 14.58
CA GLU A 747 -14.77 -4.33 13.93
C GLU A 747 -14.06 -4.35 12.56
N GLY A 748 -13.53 -3.20 12.11
CA GLY A 748 -12.84 -3.09 10.82
C GLY A 748 -13.76 -3.07 9.61
N ALA A 749 -14.98 -2.58 9.79
CA ALA A 749 -15.83 -2.25 8.66
C ALA A 749 -15.23 -1.06 7.90
N GLU A 750 -15.04 -1.23 6.60
CA GLU A 750 -14.54 -0.22 5.68
C GLU A 750 -15.42 -0.32 4.43
N GLN A 751 -16.30 0.65 4.15
CA GLN A 751 -17.12 0.64 2.94
C GLN A 751 -16.54 1.55 1.85
N GLY A 752 -15.92 2.66 2.26
CA GLY A 752 -15.47 3.72 1.37
C GLY A 752 -16.62 4.48 0.69
N THR A 753 -16.40 5.76 0.36
CA THR A 753 -17.40 6.54 -0.37
C THR A 753 -16.78 7.67 -1.19
N VAL A 754 -17.52 8.12 -2.21
CA VAL A 754 -17.24 9.35 -2.95
C VAL A 754 -18.45 10.27 -2.84
N TYR A 755 -18.21 11.49 -2.36
CA TYR A 755 -19.20 12.54 -2.24
C TYR A 755 -19.21 13.40 -3.50
N VAL A 756 -20.40 13.68 -4.02
CA VAL A 756 -20.63 14.59 -5.14
C VAL A 756 -21.27 15.86 -4.62
N TYR A 757 -20.60 17.00 -4.76
CA TYR A 757 -21.15 18.33 -4.51
C TYR A 757 -21.32 19.00 -5.86
N LEU A 758 -22.54 19.47 -6.17
CA LEU A 758 -22.75 20.26 -7.38
C LEU A 758 -22.07 21.63 -7.27
N ASP A 759 -21.95 22.31 -8.39
CA ASP A 759 -21.56 23.71 -8.50
C ASP A 759 -22.24 24.61 -7.42
N ASN A 760 -21.64 25.76 -7.16
CA ASN A 760 -22.11 26.72 -6.16
C ASN A 760 -22.31 26.12 -4.75
N PHE A 761 -21.51 25.11 -4.39
CA PHE A 761 -21.54 24.51 -3.05
C PHE A 761 -21.30 25.53 -1.93
N PRO A 762 -21.78 25.25 -0.70
CA PRO A 762 -21.67 26.20 0.41
C PRO A 762 -20.23 26.65 0.70
N ILE A 763 -20.09 27.90 1.14
CA ILE A 763 -18.82 28.50 1.55
C ILE A 763 -18.67 28.54 3.08
N GLY A 764 -17.44 28.64 3.59
CA GLY A 764 -17.15 28.58 5.03
C GLY A 764 -16.86 27.17 5.52
N ASN A 765 -17.34 26.80 6.72
CA ASN A 765 -17.08 25.47 7.28
C ASN A 765 -18.20 24.50 6.89
N THR A 766 -18.17 24.03 5.64
CA THR A 766 -19.32 23.45 4.93
C THR A 766 -19.92 22.25 5.62
N THR A 767 -19.10 21.31 6.06
CA THR A 767 -19.58 20.06 6.65
C THR A 767 -19.79 20.17 8.16
N MET A 768 -19.41 21.28 8.78
CA MET A 768 -19.54 21.49 10.24
C MET A 768 -20.81 22.24 10.64
N ASN A 769 -21.35 23.05 9.73
CA ASN A 769 -22.46 23.94 10.01
C ASN A 769 -23.76 23.46 9.35
N ASP A 770 -24.90 23.82 9.92
CA ASP A 770 -26.25 23.58 9.37
C ASP A 770 -26.52 22.10 9.03
N CYS A 771 -26.00 21.17 9.84
CA CYS A 771 -26.33 19.75 9.74
C CYS A 771 -27.80 19.54 10.16
N LYS A 772 -28.59 18.88 9.30
CA LYS A 772 -30.01 18.59 9.55
C LYS A 772 -30.15 17.56 10.65
N ASP A 773 -29.33 16.51 10.60
CA ASP A 773 -29.18 15.53 11.66
C ASP A 773 -28.02 15.91 12.57
N SER A 774 -28.32 16.40 13.77
CA SER A 774 -27.31 16.76 14.76
C SER A 774 -26.71 15.56 15.51
N ARG A 775 -27.06 14.33 15.13
CA ARG A 775 -26.48 13.11 15.73
C ARG A 775 -25.02 12.91 15.37
N VAL A 776 -24.55 13.37 14.20
CA VAL A 776 -23.13 13.32 13.85
C VAL A 776 -22.74 14.61 13.14
N ILE A 777 -21.69 15.25 13.63
CA ILE A 777 -21.06 16.43 13.03
C ILE A 777 -19.56 16.15 12.98
N PRO A 778 -18.85 16.26 11.84
CA PRO A 778 -19.31 16.82 10.56
C PRO A 778 -20.38 15.98 9.84
N CYS A 779 -21.05 16.57 8.84
CA CYS A 779 -22.14 15.95 8.07
C CYS A 779 -21.89 16.03 6.54
N PRO A 780 -20.74 15.54 6.01
CA PRO A 780 -20.39 15.67 4.60
C PRO A 780 -21.44 15.05 3.67
N GLY A 781 -22.04 13.93 4.06
CA GLY A 781 -23.07 13.24 3.27
C GLY A 781 -24.36 14.04 3.12
N GLU A 782 -24.76 14.80 4.13
CA GLU A 782 -25.97 15.64 4.05
C GLU A 782 -25.80 16.84 3.12
N LYS A 783 -24.56 17.32 3.02
CA LYS A 783 -24.19 18.46 2.18
C LYS A 783 -23.96 18.08 0.73
N ALA A 784 -23.68 16.80 0.47
CA ALA A 784 -23.49 16.28 -0.87
C ALA A 784 -24.83 16.15 -1.61
N TYR A 785 -24.81 16.36 -2.92
CA TYR A 785 -25.92 16.03 -3.82
C TYR A 785 -26.19 14.52 -3.85
N GLY A 786 -25.12 13.71 -3.81
CA GLY A 786 -25.20 12.26 -3.75
C GLY A 786 -23.91 11.63 -3.27
N GLN A 787 -24.01 10.38 -2.84
CA GLN A 787 -22.88 9.56 -2.43
C GLN A 787 -22.77 8.35 -3.35
N LEU A 788 -21.63 8.19 -4.01
CA LEU A 788 -21.32 6.97 -4.74
C LEU A 788 -20.89 5.91 -3.73
N ILE A 789 -21.46 4.71 -3.86
CA ILE A 789 -21.13 3.56 -3.02
C ILE A 789 -20.88 2.32 -3.89
N PHE A 790 -20.00 1.43 -3.43
CA PHE A 790 -19.63 0.23 -4.15
C PHE A 790 -20.37 -1.03 -3.68
N GLY A 791 -20.61 -1.14 -2.36
CA GLY A 791 -21.35 -2.27 -1.76
C GLY A 791 -20.50 -3.48 -1.37
N GLU A 792 -19.16 -3.41 -1.49
CA GLU A 792 -18.23 -4.42 -0.96
C GLU A 792 -17.38 -3.80 0.16
N ASP A 793 -17.39 -4.41 1.34
CA ASP A 793 -16.52 -4.01 2.46
C ASP A 793 -15.04 -4.32 2.17
N GLN A 794 -14.13 -3.49 2.68
CA GLN A 794 -12.67 -3.56 2.60
C GLN A 794 -12.14 -3.46 1.16
N ALA A 795 -12.89 -2.76 0.30
CA ALA A 795 -12.55 -2.62 -1.12
C ALA A 795 -11.70 -1.37 -1.42
N ARG A 796 -11.46 -0.49 -0.45
CA ARG A 796 -10.80 0.82 -0.59
C ARG A 796 -11.38 1.65 -1.72
N PHE A 797 -12.71 1.78 -1.71
CA PHE A 797 -13.46 2.46 -2.75
C PHE A 797 -13.24 3.98 -2.75
N GLY A 798 -12.88 4.55 -3.90
CA GLY A 798 -12.63 5.98 -4.04
C GLY A 798 -11.16 6.39 -3.94
N LYS A 799 -10.21 5.43 -3.99
CA LYS A 799 -8.77 5.74 -4.02
C LYS A 799 -8.36 6.60 -5.22
N ASP A 800 -8.97 6.36 -6.37
CA ASP A 800 -8.75 7.13 -7.60
C ASP A 800 -10.05 7.23 -8.40
N LEU A 801 -10.15 8.23 -9.28
CA LEU A 801 -11.33 8.45 -10.11
C LEU A 801 -11.03 9.18 -11.42
N ALA A 802 -11.73 8.77 -12.48
CA ALA A 802 -11.75 9.42 -13.78
C ALA A 802 -13.17 9.89 -14.13
N VAL A 803 -13.25 11.00 -14.86
CA VAL A 803 -14.52 11.54 -15.37
C VAL A 803 -14.44 11.45 -16.88
N VAL A 804 -15.35 10.68 -17.48
CA VAL A 804 -15.34 10.35 -18.92
C VAL A 804 -16.47 11.11 -19.62
N ALA A 805 -16.13 11.84 -20.67
CA ALA A 805 -17.07 12.57 -21.50
C ALA A 805 -17.86 11.61 -22.42
N VAL A 806 -19.19 11.73 -22.40
CA VAL A 806 -20.09 10.94 -23.25
C VAL A 806 -20.71 11.78 -24.36
N THR A 807 -21.25 12.93 -23.97
CA THR A 807 -21.81 13.95 -24.88
C THR A 807 -21.43 15.33 -24.34
N ALA A 808 -21.76 16.43 -25.00
CA ALA A 808 -21.50 17.76 -24.44
C ALA A 808 -22.09 17.95 -23.02
N GLN A 809 -23.25 17.35 -22.73
CA GLN A 809 -24.00 17.53 -21.47
C GLN A 809 -23.93 16.35 -20.49
N LYS A 810 -23.19 15.30 -20.80
CA LYS A 810 -23.19 14.08 -19.97
C LYS A 810 -21.80 13.56 -19.72
N ARG A 811 -21.49 13.33 -18.45
CA ARG A 811 -20.29 12.65 -17.98
C ARG A 811 -20.62 11.34 -17.25
N GLU A 812 -19.62 10.48 -17.22
CA GLU A 812 -19.61 9.26 -16.44
C GLU A 812 -18.45 9.31 -15.45
N ILE A 813 -18.64 8.71 -14.28
CA ILE A 813 -17.61 8.70 -13.24
C ILE A 813 -17.15 7.26 -13.08
N ALA A 814 -15.87 7.01 -13.35
CA ALA A 814 -15.22 5.74 -13.04
C ALA A 814 -14.50 5.89 -11.70
N VAL A 815 -14.79 5.00 -10.75
CA VAL A 815 -14.22 5.05 -9.40
C VAL A 815 -13.57 3.72 -9.07
N SER A 816 -12.35 3.76 -8.53
CA SER A 816 -11.61 2.56 -8.19
C SER A 816 -12.03 1.94 -6.86
N ALA A 817 -11.96 0.61 -6.80
CA ALA A 817 -12.10 -0.22 -5.61
C ALA A 817 -10.91 -1.20 -5.59
N ILE A 818 -9.71 -0.68 -5.29
CA ILE A 818 -8.44 -1.38 -5.55
C ILE A 818 -8.22 -2.65 -4.72
N HIS A 819 -8.95 -2.82 -3.62
CA HIS A 819 -8.89 -4.00 -2.75
C HIS A 819 -10.10 -4.93 -2.94
N SER A 820 -10.97 -4.65 -3.93
CA SER A 820 -12.10 -5.53 -4.24
C SER A 820 -11.62 -6.98 -4.41
N SER A 821 -12.30 -7.87 -3.70
CA SER A 821 -12.07 -9.31 -3.68
C SER A 821 -13.27 -10.09 -4.24
N SER A 822 -14.22 -9.39 -4.86
CA SER A 822 -15.47 -9.97 -5.40
C SER A 822 -15.26 -11.06 -6.46
N THR A 823 -14.21 -10.97 -7.28
CA THR A 823 -13.86 -11.98 -8.31
C THR A 823 -12.57 -12.73 -8.00
N ALA A 824 -11.55 -12.01 -7.55
CA ALA A 824 -10.28 -12.56 -7.11
C ALA A 824 -9.76 -11.76 -5.92
N ARG A 825 -9.12 -12.42 -4.95
CA ARG A 825 -8.58 -11.80 -3.72
C ARG A 825 -7.69 -10.59 -4.07
N LEU A 826 -8.05 -9.40 -3.60
CA LEU A 826 -7.36 -8.13 -3.87
C LEU A 826 -7.10 -7.89 -5.38
N GLY A 827 -7.98 -8.41 -6.24
CA GLY A 827 -7.89 -8.23 -7.69
C GLY A 827 -8.19 -6.80 -8.13
N GLY A 828 -9.00 -6.09 -7.35
CA GLY A 828 -9.45 -4.73 -7.66
C GLY A 828 -10.63 -4.70 -8.64
N ALA A 829 -11.34 -3.58 -8.66
CA ALA A 829 -12.47 -3.32 -9.52
C ALA A 829 -12.58 -1.83 -9.86
N VAL A 830 -13.28 -1.51 -10.95
CA VAL A 830 -13.62 -0.14 -11.33
C VAL A 830 -15.13 -0.06 -11.56
N ALA A 831 -15.79 0.82 -10.81
CA ALA A 831 -17.23 0.99 -10.84
C ALA A 831 -17.61 2.25 -11.64
N ILE A 832 -18.57 2.09 -12.55
CA ILE A 832 -19.00 3.16 -13.47
C ILE A 832 -20.34 3.72 -13.01
N TYR A 833 -20.39 5.04 -12.80
CA TYR A 833 -21.56 5.76 -12.35
C TYR A 833 -22.03 6.76 -13.41
N THR A 834 -23.31 7.08 -13.34
CA THR A 834 -23.94 8.12 -14.13
C THR A 834 -24.90 8.85 -13.22
N LEU A 835 -24.73 10.17 -13.10
CA LEU A 835 -25.66 11.01 -12.34
C LEU A 835 -26.95 11.20 -13.15
N GLN A 836 -28.07 11.23 -12.44
CA GLN A 836 -29.40 11.47 -13.01
C GLN A 836 -29.77 12.94 -12.92
#